data_AF-A0A4Y6KUU4-F1
#
_entry.id   AF-A0A4Y6KUU4-F1
#
_cell.length_a   1.000
_cell.length_b   1.000
_cell.length_c   1.000
_cell.angle_alpha   90.00
_cell.angle_beta   90.00
_cell.angle_gamma   90.00
#
_symmetry.space_group_name_H-M   'P 1'
#
loop_
_entity.id
_entity.type
_entity.pdbx_description
1 polymer ?
#
loop_
_entity_poly.entity_id
_entity_poly.type
_entity_poly.pdbx_seq_one_letter_code
_entity_poly.pdbx_strand_id
1 'polypeptide(L)'
;MIKRPLPSAHAHPAAAAPAGGQASGAVCTDTRVRATATGQTGAWRSRIATVLALAVVACSPAADHETTLDKAELRAVIAELDSMARHPDRAADRLVARNATPERIDKLFRMPELTAQRFEVRRQALALAGRGSTLGFDRPSEVLGKLAGWFPERFGTPQARKGRLGSAANRLYGPYPDWNAEATAFMMLWECMPQIAWEEPEANPFLQRRNDNSFAPLAATNASQREIRNCVFELSGEPDHLDIRQSRQAANARAAAIGARAAPVLAQKFDAYLHASGCSGKGPDDCVLLMWMWAGLAPDDARLAETLRWLEPAVRPTGEPPPLSKPAEEYGPAPQENNEPRFDEAIRKAAFLRAKLDAVLLGPANWPADARTESFLQLAQLQAWFDANVDQRWHPLYAIEHQHDALNPWKALGQGTIDVPVLLDELDALPADTDCATREVWFRHGGPAVKAGHVLRQLRRNATLVCGGPDWAWLAKGETPAAATLRGQFLENLGDLRAGFAFEGIVDGLLAGCMPDRGTVWADPACAANVSQPMTVSADRRHDLLHTAVARDWPALSLSPPPRHGEASAAAFAEQTAWLQQLALTHGPEAATRAARLAAALELRGSLIHDAAAWLSPSGIQSVIELQLSPHFAGLAVDGVGLQSSRVLVLLDADSLRTVSVPARFSYPQDDGGLAAVTDIDGDGWPEVWLAPSHACADPTRPSGQDCTTAPLRMGEVRDEVLSYYKDHRPAQTPPHAAGPH
;
A
#
# COMPACT_ATOMS: atom_id res chain seq x y z
N MET A 1 6.90 5.22 37.15
CA MET A 1 7.39 4.02 37.88
C MET A 1 6.29 2.97 37.89
N ILE A 2 6.29 2.05 36.92
CA ILE A 2 5.43 0.86 36.93
C ILE A 2 6.27 -0.28 36.32
N LYS A 3 6.53 -1.32 37.13
CA LYS A 3 7.28 -2.52 36.76
C LYS A 3 6.39 -3.42 35.89
N ARG A 4 6.85 -3.79 34.70
CA ARG A 4 6.25 -4.86 33.88
C ARG A 4 6.67 -6.25 34.39
N PRO A 5 5.79 -7.26 34.40
CA PRO A 5 6.18 -8.63 34.70
C PRO A 5 6.78 -9.33 33.46
N LEU A 6 7.81 -10.14 33.72
CA LEU A 6 8.46 -11.05 32.77
C LEU A 6 7.55 -12.25 32.45
N PRO A 7 7.49 -12.74 31.20
CA PRO A 7 6.86 -14.01 30.88
C PRO A 7 7.82 -15.19 31.10
N SER A 8 7.19 -16.27 31.52
CA SER A 8 7.68 -17.57 31.95
C SER A 8 8.43 -18.34 30.86
N ALA A 9 9.48 -19.04 31.27
CA ALA A 9 10.25 -19.98 30.47
C ALA A 9 9.42 -21.21 30.07
N HIS A 10 9.36 -21.52 28.77
CA HIS A 10 8.93 -22.82 28.26
C HIS A 10 10.13 -23.62 27.74
N ALA A 11 10.05 -24.92 28.00
CA ALA A 11 11.09 -25.92 27.93
C ALA A 11 11.55 -26.28 26.51
N HIS A 12 12.85 -26.53 26.37
CA HIS A 12 13.44 -27.23 25.25
C HIS A 12 13.09 -28.72 25.26
N PRO A 13 12.81 -29.34 24.10
CA PRO A 13 13.06 -30.75 23.89
C PRO A 13 14.36 -30.99 23.12
N ALA A 14 14.94 -32.14 23.46
CA ALA A 14 16.27 -32.65 23.18
C ALA A 14 16.66 -32.76 21.70
N ALA A 15 17.97 -32.56 21.49
CA ALA A 15 18.70 -32.92 20.29
C ALA A 15 18.81 -34.45 20.13
N ALA A 16 18.54 -34.96 18.92
CA ALA A 16 18.95 -36.29 18.48
C ALA A 16 20.10 -36.13 17.47
N ALA A 17 21.26 -36.73 17.78
CA ALA A 17 22.42 -36.80 16.92
C ALA A 17 22.25 -37.87 15.82
N PRO A 18 22.93 -37.73 14.66
CA PRO A 18 22.71 -38.56 13.49
C PRO A 18 23.57 -39.83 13.46
N ALA A 19 23.01 -40.90 12.90
CA ALA A 19 23.71 -42.11 12.51
C ALA A 19 24.42 -41.90 11.16
N GLY A 20 25.64 -42.41 11.07
CA GLY A 20 26.52 -42.26 9.92
C GLY A 20 26.13 -43.09 8.69
N GLY A 21 26.63 -42.64 7.55
CA GLY A 21 26.64 -43.37 6.30
C GLY A 21 27.83 -42.89 5.46
N GLN A 22 28.88 -43.72 5.41
CA GLN A 22 30.02 -43.58 4.51
C GLN A 22 29.59 -43.92 3.08
N ALA A 23 29.97 -43.08 2.11
CA ALA A 23 30.17 -43.52 0.73
C ALA A 23 31.23 -42.65 0.05
N SER A 24 32.20 -43.35 -0.51
CA SER A 24 33.45 -42.89 -1.12
C SER A 24 33.23 -42.26 -2.50
N GLY A 25 34.03 -41.24 -2.84
CA GLY A 25 34.11 -40.71 -4.22
C GLY A 25 35.15 -39.61 -4.33
N ALA A 26 36.12 -39.80 -5.24
CA ALA A 26 37.41 -39.11 -5.32
C ALA A 26 37.35 -37.59 -5.56
N VAL A 27 38.27 -36.86 -4.93
CA VAL A 27 38.61 -35.46 -5.23
C VAL A 27 40.10 -35.34 -5.51
N CYS A 28 40.44 -34.80 -6.68
CA CYS A 28 41.76 -34.31 -7.04
C CYS A 28 42.16 -33.14 -6.13
N THR A 29 43.30 -33.26 -5.48
CA THR A 29 43.89 -32.23 -4.62
C THR A 29 44.53 -31.13 -5.46
N ASP A 30 44.11 -29.88 -5.25
CA ASP A 30 44.95 -28.72 -5.51
C ASP A 30 45.01 -27.84 -4.26
N THR A 31 46.20 -27.30 -4.01
CA THR A 31 46.75 -27.05 -2.68
C THR A 31 46.52 -25.58 -2.31
N ARG A 32 45.55 -25.29 -1.43
CA ARG A 32 45.45 -23.97 -0.78
C ARG A 32 45.94 -24.06 0.67
N VAL A 33 47.11 -23.44 0.90
CA VAL A 33 47.64 -23.16 2.23
C VAL A 33 46.75 -22.10 2.91
N ARG A 34 46.10 -22.48 4.00
CA ARG A 34 45.40 -21.58 4.92
C ARG A 34 46.31 -21.39 6.15
N ALA A 35 46.77 -20.16 6.38
CA ALA A 35 47.50 -19.79 7.57
C ALA A 35 46.52 -19.53 8.73
N THR A 36 46.70 -20.26 9.83
CA THR A 36 46.17 -19.93 11.15
C THR A 36 47.22 -20.31 12.19
N ALA A 37 47.66 -19.35 13.00
CA ALA A 37 47.83 -19.50 14.46
C ALA A 37 48.57 -18.28 15.05
N THR A 38 47.84 -17.55 15.89
CA THR A 38 48.16 -17.15 17.28
C THR A 38 49.62 -17.14 17.76
N GLY A 39 49.97 -16.06 18.48
CA GLY A 39 51.32 -15.72 18.89
C GLY A 39 51.82 -16.29 20.22
N GLN A 40 53.07 -15.97 20.55
CA GLN A 40 53.58 -15.69 21.88
C GLN A 40 55.06 -15.24 21.82
N THR A 41 55.43 -14.51 22.86
CA THR A 41 56.64 -13.76 23.18
C THR A 41 57.97 -14.53 23.21
N GLY A 42 59.09 -13.84 22.96
CA GLY A 42 60.40 -14.25 23.46
C GLY A 42 61.61 -13.80 22.65
N ALA A 43 62.41 -12.90 23.20
CA ALA A 43 63.71 -12.49 22.66
C ALA A 43 64.74 -13.65 22.74
N TRP A 44 65.69 -13.71 21.79
CA TRP A 44 67.15 -13.88 22.00
C TRP A 44 67.92 -14.06 20.67
N ARG A 45 68.88 -13.13 20.45
CA ARG A 45 70.23 -13.22 19.82
C ARG A 45 70.56 -14.22 18.68
N SER A 46 71.07 -13.59 17.62
CA SER A 46 72.35 -13.84 16.90
C SER A 46 72.54 -14.99 15.89
N ARG A 47 72.82 -14.53 14.65
CA ARG A 47 73.91 -14.91 13.72
C ARG A 47 73.93 -16.30 13.08
N ILE A 48 73.87 -16.30 11.73
CA ILE A 48 74.77 -16.91 10.71
C ILE A 48 74.16 -16.48 9.35
N ALA A 49 74.70 -15.51 8.61
CA ALA A 49 75.88 -15.53 7.74
C ALA A 49 75.79 -16.52 6.53
N THR A 50 75.31 -15.97 5.41
CA THR A 50 75.92 -16.01 4.06
C THR A 50 76.08 -17.36 3.32
N VAL A 51 75.51 -17.47 2.10
CA VAL A 51 76.23 -17.61 0.80
C VAL A 51 75.32 -18.15 -0.33
N LEU A 52 75.27 -17.36 -1.43
CA LEU A 52 75.06 -17.67 -2.86
C LEU A 52 73.89 -18.56 -3.32
N ALA A 53 73.06 -18.03 -4.23
CA ALA A 53 73.35 -18.13 -5.68
C ALA A 53 72.41 -17.23 -6.51
N LEU A 54 73.02 -16.44 -7.38
CA LEU A 54 72.39 -15.66 -8.44
C LEU A 54 71.59 -16.57 -9.38
N ALA A 55 70.31 -16.25 -9.56
CA ALA A 55 69.61 -16.42 -10.83
C ALA A 55 68.98 -15.08 -11.19
N VAL A 56 69.80 -14.16 -11.73
CA VAL A 56 69.27 -13.01 -12.46
C VAL A 56 68.75 -13.57 -13.78
N VAL A 57 67.50 -14.02 -13.78
CA VAL A 57 66.72 -14.11 -15.01
C VAL A 57 66.53 -12.67 -15.45
N ALA A 58 67.30 -12.27 -16.46
CA ALA A 58 66.98 -11.09 -17.24
C ALA A 58 65.62 -11.34 -17.90
N CYS A 59 64.54 -10.96 -17.23
CA CYS A 59 63.27 -10.71 -17.90
C CYS A 59 63.52 -9.53 -18.84
N SER A 60 63.75 -9.85 -20.12
CA SER A 60 63.59 -8.88 -21.20
C SER A 60 62.23 -8.19 -21.05
N PRO A 61 62.15 -6.86 -20.99
CA PRO A 61 60.89 -6.13 -21.11
C PRO A 61 60.46 -6.20 -22.58
N ALA A 62 59.99 -7.36 -23.01
CA ALA A 62 59.44 -7.60 -24.34
C ALA A 62 57.94 -7.88 -24.18
N ALA A 63 57.16 -6.86 -23.79
CA ALA A 63 55.69 -6.88 -23.83
C ALA A 63 55.01 -5.50 -23.70
N ASP A 64 55.72 -4.38 -23.50
CA ASP A 64 55.07 -3.05 -23.34
C ASP A 64 54.77 -2.33 -24.67
N HIS A 65 55.24 -2.85 -25.81
CA HIS A 65 54.97 -2.23 -27.11
C HIS A 65 53.58 -2.53 -27.68
N GLU A 66 52.85 -3.50 -27.14
CA GLU A 66 51.54 -3.89 -27.70
C GLU A 66 50.38 -3.07 -27.11
N THR A 67 50.59 -2.42 -25.96
CA THR A 67 49.53 -1.78 -25.16
C THR A 67 49.36 -0.28 -25.40
N THR A 68 50.30 0.39 -26.06
CA THR A 68 50.28 1.85 -26.31
C THR A 68 50.38 2.17 -27.81
N LEU A 69 49.91 3.37 -28.19
CA LEU A 69 50.09 3.89 -29.56
C LEU A 69 51.50 4.48 -29.70
N ASP A 70 52.15 4.24 -30.84
CA ASP A 70 53.39 4.96 -31.12
C ASP A 70 53.13 6.47 -31.33
N LYS A 71 54.19 7.29 -31.28
CA LYS A 71 54.04 8.76 -31.38
C LYS A 71 53.48 9.25 -32.72
N ALA A 72 53.64 8.50 -33.81
CA ALA A 72 53.09 8.85 -35.12
C ALA A 72 51.60 8.46 -35.19
N GLU A 73 51.27 7.26 -34.73
CA GLU A 73 49.91 6.75 -34.60
C GLU A 73 49.07 7.63 -33.69
N LEU A 74 49.57 7.95 -32.49
CA LEU A 74 48.88 8.82 -31.53
C LEU A 74 48.54 10.18 -32.14
N ARG A 75 49.49 10.82 -32.84
CA ARG A 75 49.27 12.09 -33.54
C ARG A 75 48.23 11.96 -34.65
N ALA A 76 48.27 10.87 -35.41
CA ALA A 76 47.31 10.63 -36.50
C ALA A 76 45.88 10.40 -35.98
N VAL A 77 45.73 9.63 -34.89
CA VAL A 77 44.45 9.39 -34.21
C VAL A 77 43.90 10.70 -33.64
N ILE A 78 44.69 11.45 -32.87
CA ILE A 78 44.25 12.73 -32.28
C ILE A 78 43.88 13.75 -33.37
N ALA A 79 44.66 13.85 -34.45
CA ALA A 79 44.36 14.76 -35.55
C ALA A 79 43.04 14.40 -36.26
N GLU A 80 42.75 13.10 -36.44
CA GLU A 80 41.48 12.67 -37.01
C GLU A 80 40.30 12.98 -36.07
N LEU A 81 40.43 12.67 -34.78
CA LEU A 81 39.42 13.01 -33.77
C LEU A 81 39.17 14.53 -33.67
N ASP A 82 40.23 15.34 -33.76
CA ASP A 82 40.12 16.79 -33.76
C ASP A 82 39.42 17.33 -35.02
N SER A 83 39.67 16.70 -36.17
CA SER A 83 38.95 16.99 -37.42
C SER A 83 37.45 16.69 -37.30
N MET A 84 37.10 15.55 -36.69
CA MET A 84 35.71 15.20 -36.39
C MET A 84 35.07 16.23 -35.45
N ALA A 85 35.78 16.61 -34.37
CA ALA A 85 35.30 17.58 -33.39
C ALA A 85 35.01 18.98 -33.98
N ARG A 86 35.67 19.37 -35.08
CA ARG A 86 35.40 20.64 -35.79
C ARG A 86 34.18 20.60 -36.71
N HIS A 87 33.62 19.41 -36.97
CA HIS A 87 32.46 19.21 -37.85
C HIS A 87 31.34 18.47 -37.09
N PRO A 88 30.75 19.08 -36.06
CA PRO A 88 29.79 18.42 -35.17
C PRO A 88 28.53 17.89 -35.91
N ASP A 89 28.18 18.47 -37.06
CA ASP A 89 27.06 18.01 -37.90
C ASP A 89 27.33 16.65 -38.59
N ARG A 90 28.56 16.14 -38.54
CA ARG A 90 28.91 14.81 -39.02
C ARG A 90 28.87 13.85 -37.84
N ALA A 91 27.71 13.23 -37.65
CA ALA A 91 27.55 12.18 -36.65
C ALA A 91 28.62 11.08 -36.85
N ALA A 92 29.23 10.64 -35.75
CA ALA A 92 30.34 9.69 -35.75
C ALA A 92 29.97 8.33 -36.38
N ASP A 93 28.68 7.99 -36.39
CA ASP A 93 28.12 6.82 -37.08
C ASP A 93 28.28 6.87 -38.61
N ARG A 94 28.38 8.07 -39.20
CA ARG A 94 28.51 8.28 -40.66
C ARG A 94 29.95 8.49 -41.13
N LEU A 95 30.90 8.60 -40.20
CA LEU A 95 32.31 8.86 -40.51
C LEU A 95 33.12 7.55 -40.55
N VAL A 96 33.74 7.29 -41.70
CA VAL A 96 34.74 6.22 -41.84
C VAL A 96 36.08 6.75 -41.32
N ALA A 97 36.41 6.38 -40.08
CA ALA A 97 37.71 6.67 -39.48
C ALA A 97 38.80 5.81 -40.12
N ARG A 98 39.92 6.42 -40.53
CA ARG A 98 41.06 5.73 -41.14
C ARG A 98 42.15 5.40 -40.13
N ASN A 99 42.41 6.32 -39.20
CA ASN A 99 43.46 6.18 -38.19
C ASN A 99 42.88 5.81 -36.82
N ALA A 100 41.74 6.37 -36.44
CA ALA A 100 41.00 6.10 -35.22
C ALA A 100 40.18 4.79 -35.31
N THR A 101 40.87 3.67 -35.57
CA THR A 101 40.25 2.33 -35.56
C THR A 101 39.81 1.94 -34.13
N PRO A 102 38.85 1.01 -33.96
CA PRO A 102 38.42 0.56 -32.63
C PRO A 102 39.58 0.15 -31.71
N GLU A 103 40.56 -0.59 -32.23
CA GLU A 103 41.71 -1.07 -31.45
C GLU A 103 42.62 0.09 -31.01
N ARG A 104 42.80 1.09 -31.88
CA ARG A 104 43.62 2.26 -31.56
C ARG A 104 42.93 3.20 -30.59
N ILE A 105 41.61 3.34 -30.70
CA ILE A 105 40.79 4.04 -29.71
C ILE A 105 40.86 3.33 -28.36
N ASP A 106 40.79 1.99 -28.34
CA ASP A 106 40.93 1.21 -27.11
C ASP A 106 42.29 1.43 -26.42
N LYS A 107 43.38 1.51 -27.20
CA LYS A 107 44.69 1.87 -26.66
C LYS A 107 44.71 3.31 -26.15
N LEU A 108 44.14 4.26 -26.90
CA LEU A 108 44.08 5.67 -26.51
C LEU A 108 43.38 5.90 -25.17
N PHE A 109 42.30 5.17 -24.86
CA PHE A 109 41.60 5.29 -23.58
C PHE A 109 42.38 4.80 -22.35
N ARG A 110 43.49 4.09 -22.57
CA ARG A 110 44.44 3.66 -21.53
C ARG A 110 45.62 4.63 -21.37
N MET A 111 45.71 5.63 -22.24
CA MET A 111 46.83 6.58 -22.30
C MET A 111 46.48 7.91 -21.61
N PRO A 112 47.38 8.48 -20.79
CA PRO A 112 47.16 9.79 -20.16
C PRO A 112 47.03 10.93 -21.18
N GLU A 113 47.55 10.76 -22.40
CA GLU A 113 47.47 11.75 -23.47
C GLU A 113 46.03 12.06 -23.90
N LEU A 114 45.08 11.16 -23.65
CA LEU A 114 43.66 11.41 -23.91
C LEU A 114 43.12 12.49 -22.97
N THR A 115 43.42 12.44 -21.67
CA THR A 115 42.90 13.40 -20.68
C THR A 115 43.48 14.81 -20.86
N ALA A 116 44.66 14.90 -21.48
CA ALA A 116 45.26 16.17 -21.90
C ALA A 116 44.53 16.82 -23.09
N GLN A 117 43.67 16.09 -23.81
CA GLN A 117 42.92 16.64 -24.95
C GLN A 117 41.72 17.48 -24.49
N ARG A 118 41.26 18.38 -25.35
CA ARG A 118 40.01 19.12 -25.14
C ARG A 118 38.79 18.19 -25.09
N PHE A 119 37.75 18.60 -24.36
CA PHE A 119 36.51 17.83 -24.16
C PHE A 119 35.95 17.26 -25.47
N GLU A 120 35.91 18.08 -26.53
CA GLU A 120 35.36 17.68 -27.84
C GLU A 120 36.11 16.52 -28.49
N VAL A 121 37.43 16.46 -28.36
CA VAL A 121 38.25 15.36 -28.91
C VAL A 121 38.00 14.07 -28.12
N ARG A 122 37.95 14.16 -26.79
CA ARG A 122 37.63 13.03 -25.91
C ARG A 122 36.22 12.50 -26.15
N ARG A 123 35.28 13.40 -26.40
CA ARG A 123 33.90 13.08 -26.75
C ARG A 123 33.82 12.33 -28.09
N GLN A 124 34.56 12.74 -29.12
CA GLN A 124 34.61 12.00 -30.39
C GLN A 124 35.32 10.64 -30.23
N ALA A 125 36.34 10.54 -29.37
CA ALA A 125 36.94 9.27 -29.03
C ALA A 125 35.91 8.32 -28.40
N LEU A 126 35.08 8.82 -27.47
CA LEU A 126 34.02 8.04 -26.83
C LEU A 126 32.97 7.55 -27.85
N ALA A 127 32.62 8.38 -28.82
CA ALA A 127 31.71 8.02 -29.90
C ALA A 127 32.20 6.81 -30.72
N LEU A 128 33.52 6.70 -30.93
CA LEU A 128 34.15 5.57 -31.63
C LEU A 128 34.43 4.37 -30.71
N ALA A 129 34.57 4.59 -29.40
CA ALA A 129 34.85 3.54 -28.42
C ALA A 129 33.78 2.45 -28.37
N GLY A 130 32.54 2.78 -28.73
CA GLY A 130 31.45 1.80 -28.71
C GLY A 130 31.51 0.70 -29.78
N ARG A 131 32.45 0.81 -30.74
CA ARG A 131 32.81 -0.28 -31.66
C ARG A 131 33.88 -1.22 -31.09
N GLY A 132 34.57 -0.80 -30.02
CA GLY A 132 35.67 -1.52 -29.37
C GLY A 132 35.28 -2.13 -28.02
N SER A 133 36.28 -2.47 -27.22
CA SER A 133 36.13 -3.15 -25.92
C SER A 133 36.22 -2.20 -24.71
N THR A 134 36.63 -0.95 -24.91
CA THR A 134 36.87 0.02 -23.82
C THR A 134 35.67 0.23 -22.89
N LEU A 135 34.45 0.14 -23.43
CA LEU A 135 33.22 0.36 -22.69
C LEU A 135 32.69 -0.89 -21.96
N GLY A 136 33.47 -1.96 -21.85
CA GLY A 136 33.11 -3.11 -21.00
C GLY A 136 33.05 -2.74 -19.52
N PHE A 137 32.18 -3.35 -18.72
CA PHE A 137 32.07 -3.07 -17.28
C PHE A 137 31.47 -4.26 -16.57
N ASP A 138 31.89 -4.52 -15.33
CA ASP A 138 31.35 -5.64 -14.54
C ASP A 138 30.35 -5.18 -13.49
N ARG A 139 30.42 -3.90 -13.10
CA ARG A 139 29.47 -3.29 -12.17
C ARG A 139 29.24 -1.81 -12.46
N PRO A 140 28.09 -1.25 -12.04
CA PRO A 140 27.72 0.13 -12.34
C PRO A 140 28.75 1.20 -11.95
N SER A 141 29.38 1.10 -10.78
CA SER A 141 30.38 2.09 -10.33
C SER A 141 31.60 2.21 -11.25
N GLU A 142 31.92 1.18 -12.04
CA GLU A 142 33.00 1.24 -13.04
C GLU A 142 32.68 2.17 -14.20
N VAL A 143 31.40 2.34 -14.55
CA VAL A 143 30.95 3.32 -15.55
C VAL A 143 31.33 4.73 -15.09
N LEU A 144 31.00 5.07 -13.84
CA LEU A 144 31.38 6.36 -13.26
C LEU A 144 32.89 6.50 -13.15
N GLY A 145 33.61 5.46 -12.70
CA GLY A 145 35.07 5.48 -12.59
C GLY A 145 35.77 5.76 -13.93
N LYS A 146 35.30 5.13 -15.01
CA LYS A 146 35.80 5.36 -16.37
C LYS A 146 35.51 6.77 -16.86
N LEU A 147 34.25 7.23 -16.74
CA LEU A 147 33.87 8.57 -17.17
C LEU A 147 34.58 9.66 -16.35
N ALA A 148 34.76 9.46 -15.05
CA ALA A 148 35.56 10.34 -14.19
C ALA A 148 37.03 10.35 -14.57
N GLY A 149 37.59 9.22 -14.98
CA GLY A 149 38.96 9.12 -15.50
C GLY A 149 39.14 9.85 -16.84
N TRP A 150 38.18 9.73 -17.76
CA TRP A 150 38.27 10.34 -19.09
C TRP A 150 37.85 11.80 -19.12
N PHE A 151 36.91 12.20 -18.25
CA PHE A 151 36.36 13.55 -18.15
C PHE A 151 36.41 14.09 -16.71
N PRO A 152 37.63 14.22 -16.12
CA PRO A 152 37.79 14.59 -14.72
C PRO A 152 37.21 15.97 -14.39
N GLU A 153 37.21 16.90 -15.34
CA GLU A 153 36.64 18.23 -15.17
C GLU A 153 35.11 18.25 -15.01
N ARG A 154 34.43 17.16 -15.39
CA ARG A 154 32.97 17.04 -15.30
C ARG A 154 32.51 16.02 -14.27
N PHE A 155 33.24 14.93 -14.10
CA PHE A 155 32.78 13.80 -13.28
C PHE A 155 33.78 13.38 -12.19
N GLY A 156 34.99 13.98 -12.18
CA GLY A 156 36.09 13.59 -11.29
C GLY A 156 35.89 13.93 -9.82
N THR A 157 34.95 14.83 -9.48
CA THR A 157 34.70 15.24 -8.10
C THR A 157 33.20 15.30 -7.79
N PRO A 158 32.78 15.10 -6.52
CA PRO A 158 31.38 15.28 -6.12
C PRO A 158 30.82 16.67 -6.50
N GLN A 159 31.64 17.72 -6.38
CA GLN A 159 31.25 19.09 -6.75
C GLN A 159 31.03 19.25 -8.26
N ALA A 160 31.79 18.53 -9.09
CA ALA A 160 31.60 18.54 -10.54
C ALA A 160 30.29 17.84 -10.93
N ARG A 161 29.85 16.86 -10.14
CA ARG A 161 28.61 16.09 -10.35
C ARG A 161 27.36 16.82 -9.84
N LYS A 162 27.40 17.32 -8.59
CA LYS A 162 26.23 17.84 -7.86
C LYS A 162 25.44 18.89 -8.65
N GLY A 163 24.18 18.56 -9.00
CA GLY A 163 23.25 19.44 -9.71
C GLY A 163 23.67 19.82 -11.13
N ARG A 164 24.70 19.14 -11.68
CA ARG A 164 25.33 19.48 -12.97
C ARG A 164 25.37 18.29 -13.93
N LEU A 165 25.13 17.07 -13.45
CA LEU A 165 25.18 15.86 -14.27
C LEU A 165 24.23 15.90 -15.47
N GLY A 166 22.97 16.31 -15.31
CA GLY A 166 22.03 16.40 -16.44
C GLY A 166 22.56 17.29 -17.59
N SER A 167 23.10 18.47 -17.28
CA SER A 167 23.70 19.36 -18.28
C SER A 167 25.01 18.85 -18.89
N ALA A 168 25.72 17.99 -18.15
CA ALA A 168 27.01 17.43 -18.55
C ALA A 168 26.85 16.14 -19.37
N ALA A 169 25.83 15.34 -19.09
CA ALA A 169 25.50 14.07 -19.73
C ALA A 169 24.85 14.25 -21.10
N ASN A 170 24.00 15.28 -21.28
CA ASN A 170 23.44 15.70 -22.58
C ASN A 170 24.49 16.09 -23.64
N ARG A 171 25.78 15.91 -23.35
CA ARG A 171 26.88 16.16 -24.28
C ARG A 171 27.72 14.94 -24.57
N LEU A 172 27.46 13.76 -24.01
CA LEU A 172 28.16 12.54 -24.40
C LEU A 172 27.36 11.86 -25.53
N TYR A 173 28.06 11.42 -26.57
CA TYR A 173 27.44 10.87 -27.78
C TYR A 173 27.18 9.37 -27.69
N GLY A 174 26.06 8.93 -28.24
CA GLY A 174 25.71 7.52 -28.40
C GLY A 174 24.44 7.15 -27.63
N PRO A 175 24.07 5.86 -27.60
CA PRO A 175 24.66 4.78 -28.39
C PRO A 175 24.27 4.89 -29.87
N TYR A 176 25.18 4.47 -30.76
CA TYR A 176 24.96 4.45 -32.21
C TYR A 176 24.56 3.05 -32.70
N PRO A 177 23.86 2.94 -33.85
CA PRO A 177 23.33 1.65 -34.32
C PRO A 177 24.38 0.55 -34.54
N ASP A 178 25.63 0.92 -34.78
CA ASP A 178 26.77 0.03 -35.05
C ASP A 178 27.63 -0.28 -33.81
N TRP A 179 27.23 0.22 -32.64
CA TRP A 179 27.88 -0.14 -31.38
C TRP A 179 27.61 -1.58 -30.98
N ASN A 180 28.57 -2.21 -30.31
CA ASN A 180 28.34 -3.53 -29.73
C ASN A 180 27.37 -3.44 -28.52
N ALA A 181 26.86 -4.58 -28.08
CA ALA A 181 25.83 -4.63 -27.04
C ALA A 181 26.34 -4.13 -25.68
N GLU A 182 27.59 -4.44 -25.32
CA GLU A 182 28.17 -4.04 -24.04
C GLU A 182 28.42 -2.53 -23.96
N ALA A 183 28.96 -1.94 -25.01
CA ALA A 183 29.10 -0.49 -25.15
C ALA A 183 27.74 0.23 -25.13
N THR A 184 26.74 -0.38 -25.75
CA THR A 184 25.37 0.15 -25.74
C THR A 184 24.83 0.13 -24.31
N ALA A 185 24.95 -1.00 -23.59
CA ALA A 185 24.57 -1.12 -22.19
C ALA A 185 25.31 -0.13 -21.27
N PHE A 186 26.60 0.11 -21.50
CA PHE A 186 27.39 1.09 -20.75
C PHE A 186 26.76 2.49 -20.81
N MET A 187 26.42 2.95 -22.02
CA MET A 187 25.80 4.27 -22.19
C MET A 187 24.37 4.32 -21.68
N MET A 188 23.59 3.23 -21.85
CA MET A 188 22.25 3.15 -21.27
C MET A 188 22.28 3.23 -19.76
N LEU A 189 23.22 2.55 -19.11
CA LEU A 189 23.36 2.62 -17.67
C LEU A 189 23.71 4.04 -17.22
N TRP A 190 24.67 4.68 -17.89
CA TRP A 190 25.05 6.07 -17.62
C TRP A 190 23.85 7.02 -17.74
N GLU A 191 23.10 6.94 -18.83
CA GLU A 191 21.99 7.84 -19.13
C GLU A 191 20.75 7.59 -18.27
N CYS A 192 20.45 6.32 -17.98
CA CYS A 192 19.17 5.91 -17.42
C CYS A 192 19.19 5.55 -15.93
N MET A 193 20.36 5.42 -15.31
CA MET A 193 20.42 5.28 -13.86
C MET A 193 20.04 6.61 -13.17
N PRO A 194 19.32 6.57 -12.03
CA PRO A 194 19.03 7.74 -11.20
C PRO A 194 20.25 8.62 -10.92
N GLN A 195 20.13 9.94 -11.10
CA GLN A 195 21.28 10.86 -10.96
C GLN A 195 21.92 10.77 -9.58
N ILE A 196 21.13 10.57 -8.53
CA ILE A 196 21.62 10.49 -7.15
C ILE A 196 22.67 9.40 -6.94
N ALA A 197 22.53 8.26 -7.64
CA ALA A 197 23.49 7.16 -7.59
C ALA A 197 24.87 7.59 -8.13
N TRP A 198 24.91 8.51 -9.09
CA TRP A 198 26.14 9.05 -9.64
C TRP A 198 26.72 10.20 -8.83
N GLU A 199 25.87 11.07 -8.27
CA GLU A 199 26.33 12.22 -7.50
C GLU A 199 27.04 11.80 -6.22
N GLU A 200 26.44 10.84 -5.50
CA GLU A 200 26.91 10.34 -4.20
C GLU A 200 27.07 8.81 -4.23
N PRO A 201 28.11 8.30 -4.91
CA PRO A 201 28.28 6.86 -5.13
C PRO A 201 28.55 6.05 -3.86
N GLU A 202 28.90 6.71 -2.75
CA GLU A 202 29.13 6.09 -1.45
C GLU A 202 27.91 6.15 -0.52
N ALA A 203 26.84 6.80 -0.95
CA ALA A 203 25.65 7.05 -0.15
C ALA A 203 24.50 6.09 -0.52
N ASN A 204 23.42 6.13 0.26
CA ASN A 204 22.21 5.39 -0.06
C ASN A 204 21.53 6.09 -1.28
N PRO A 205 21.27 5.39 -2.41
CA PRO A 205 20.64 6.03 -3.56
C PRO A 205 19.17 6.38 -3.31
N PHE A 206 18.60 5.97 -2.17
CA PHE A 206 17.23 6.29 -1.75
C PHE A 206 17.13 7.51 -0.81
N LEU A 207 18.24 8.24 -0.62
CA LEU A 207 18.26 9.46 0.20
C LEU A 207 17.36 10.54 -0.38
N GLN A 208 16.40 11.03 0.41
CA GLN A 208 15.50 12.08 -0.06
C GLN A 208 16.06 13.49 0.10
N ARG A 209 15.94 14.28 -0.97
CA ARG A 209 16.34 15.70 -1.00
C ARG A 209 15.21 16.61 -1.44
N ARG A 210 14.96 17.65 -0.64
CA ARG A 210 14.02 18.73 -0.96
C ARG A 210 14.39 19.41 -2.28
N ASN A 211 13.42 19.50 -3.19
CA ASN A 211 13.52 20.12 -4.52
C ASN A 211 14.47 19.43 -5.51
N ASP A 212 14.85 18.19 -5.26
CA ASP A 212 15.76 17.44 -6.14
C ASP A 212 14.99 16.37 -6.91
N ASN A 213 15.16 16.34 -8.24
CA ASN A 213 14.65 15.25 -9.09
C ASN A 213 15.63 14.07 -9.04
N SER A 214 16.05 13.67 -7.84
CA SER A 214 17.16 12.75 -7.59
C SER A 214 17.01 11.39 -8.28
N PHE A 215 15.77 10.93 -8.46
CA PHE A 215 15.43 9.68 -9.16
C PHE A 215 15.20 9.81 -10.65
N ALA A 216 15.25 11.02 -11.21
CA ALA A 216 15.20 11.17 -12.66
C ALA A 216 16.48 10.59 -13.27
N PRO A 217 16.41 9.90 -14.42
CA PRO A 217 17.60 9.59 -15.19
C PRO A 217 18.28 10.87 -15.70
N LEU A 218 19.52 10.76 -16.17
CA LEU A 218 20.22 11.89 -16.80
C LEU A 218 19.54 12.32 -18.10
N ALA A 219 18.99 11.35 -18.85
CA ALA A 219 18.25 11.58 -20.08
C ALA A 219 16.81 12.11 -19.88
N ALA A 220 16.32 12.20 -18.64
CA ALA A 220 14.96 12.72 -18.41
C ALA A 220 14.87 14.22 -18.71
N THR A 221 13.86 14.56 -19.50
CA THR A 221 13.44 15.93 -19.82
C THR A 221 12.28 16.41 -18.96
N ASN A 222 11.57 15.50 -18.28
CA ASN A 222 10.45 15.81 -17.40
C ASN A 222 10.25 14.75 -16.30
N ALA A 223 9.33 15.02 -15.37
CA ALA A 223 9.10 14.19 -14.19
C ALA A 223 8.45 12.82 -14.47
N SER A 224 7.81 12.61 -15.64
CA SER A 224 7.19 11.31 -15.96
C SER A 224 8.18 10.28 -16.52
N GLN A 225 9.44 10.68 -16.75
CA GLN A 225 10.49 9.87 -17.37
C GLN A 225 11.42 9.19 -16.35
N ARG A 226 10.92 8.91 -15.13
CA ARG A 226 11.73 8.41 -14.01
C ARG A 226 11.95 6.88 -13.99
N GLU A 227 11.27 6.13 -14.85
CA GLU A 227 11.42 4.67 -14.94
C GLU A 227 12.54 4.28 -15.91
N ILE A 228 13.41 3.35 -15.50
CA ILE A 228 14.53 2.90 -16.34
C ILE A 228 14.04 2.32 -17.67
N ARG A 229 12.91 1.61 -17.67
CA ARG A 229 12.32 1.01 -18.88
C ARG A 229 12.02 2.08 -19.91
N ASN A 230 11.31 3.13 -19.51
CA ASN A 230 10.91 4.20 -20.41
C ASN A 230 12.16 4.95 -20.91
N CYS A 231 13.16 5.15 -20.04
CA CYS A 231 14.43 5.70 -20.49
C CYS A 231 15.11 4.83 -21.56
N VAL A 232 15.35 3.55 -21.27
CA VAL A 232 16.12 2.64 -22.15
C VAL A 232 15.40 2.33 -23.47
N PHE A 233 14.06 2.18 -23.45
CA PHE A 233 13.29 1.76 -24.63
C PHE A 233 12.63 2.92 -25.39
N GLU A 234 12.45 4.09 -24.78
CA GLU A 234 11.70 5.19 -25.39
C GLU A 234 12.48 6.50 -25.53
N LEU A 235 13.52 6.74 -24.72
CA LEU A 235 14.27 8.01 -24.72
C LEU A 235 15.71 7.84 -25.21
N SER A 236 16.30 6.70 -24.93
CA SER A 236 17.70 6.45 -25.21
C SER A 236 17.97 6.32 -26.71
N GLY A 237 19.08 6.94 -27.14
CA GLY A 237 19.49 6.90 -28.54
C GLY A 237 18.70 7.84 -29.46
N GLU A 238 17.94 8.79 -28.91
CA GLU A 238 17.54 9.97 -29.67
C GLU A 238 18.81 10.61 -30.25
N PRO A 239 18.86 10.85 -31.58
CA PRO A 239 19.97 11.61 -32.13
C PRO A 239 19.99 12.95 -31.41
N ASP A 240 21.20 13.41 -31.06
CA ASP A 240 21.51 14.80 -30.75
C ASP A 240 20.59 15.70 -31.59
N HIS A 241 20.14 16.83 -31.05
CA HIS A 241 19.19 17.81 -31.63
C HIS A 241 19.46 18.25 -33.10
N LEU A 242 20.48 17.68 -33.74
CA LEU A 242 20.97 17.73 -35.11
C LEU A 242 20.13 16.94 -36.14
N ASP A 243 19.26 15.98 -35.77
CA ASP A 243 18.38 15.30 -36.76
C ASP A 243 16.88 15.63 -36.56
N ILE A 244 16.56 16.93 -36.58
CA ILE A 244 15.19 17.51 -36.59
C ILE A 244 14.30 16.91 -37.72
N ARG A 245 14.89 16.12 -38.64
CA ARG A 245 14.21 15.51 -39.78
C ARG A 245 13.66 14.10 -39.53
N GLN A 246 14.04 13.43 -38.42
CA GLN A 246 13.48 12.11 -38.12
C GLN A 246 12.05 12.23 -37.55
N SER A 247 11.14 11.39 -38.04
CA SER A 247 9.81 11.30 -37.46
C SER A 247 9.88 10.71 -36.05
N ARG A 248 8.97 11.10 -35.16
CA ARG A 248 8.86 10.52 -33.80
C ARG A 248 8.76 8.98 -33.84
N GLN A 249 8.09 8.42 -34.84
CA GLN A 249 8.00 6.97 -35.02
C GLN A 249 9.37 6.33 -35.29
N ALA A 250 10.21 6.93 -36.13
CA ALA A 250 11.56 6.43 -36.41
C ALA A 250 12.47 6.55 -35.18
N ALA A 251 12.36 7.65 -34.43
CA ALA A 251 13.07 7.84 -33.16
C ALA A 251 12.68 6.76 -32.13
N ASN A 252 11.39 6.53 -31.92
CA ASN A 252 10.89 5.50 -31.01
C ASN A 252 11.34 4.08 -31.43
N ALA A 253 11.30 3.76 -32.73
CA ALA A 253 11.74 2.46 -33.23
C ALA A 253 13.26 2.25 -33.02
N ARG A 254 14.05 3.32 -33.17
CA ARG A 254 15.48 3.30 -32.89
C ARG A 254 15.76 3.10 -31.39
N ALA A 255 15.07 3.85 -30.52
CA ALA A 255 15.19 3.70 -29.07
C ALA A 255 14.86 2.27 -28.63
N ALA A 256 13.76 1.71 -29.15
CA ALA A 256 13.37 0.33 -28.88
C ALA A 256 14.44 -0.69 -29.32
N ALA A 257 15.05 -0.50 -30.50
CA ALA A 257 16.12 -1.37 -30.99
C ALA A 257 17.42 -1.29 -30.15
N ILE A 258 17.73 -0.10 -29.65
CA ILE A 258 18.84 0.14 -28.72
C ILE A 258 18.56 -0.53 -27.37
N GLY A 259 17.36 -0.31 -26.82
CA GLY A 259 16.92 -0.93 -25.57
C GLY A 259 16.93 -2.46 -25.63
N ALA A 260 16.45 -3.05 -26.73
CA ALA A 260 16.47 -4.50 -26.95
C ALA A 260 17.91 -5.08 -26.98
N ARG A 261 18.91 -4.26 -27.31
CA ARG A 261 20.32 -4.66 -27.31
C ARG A 261 20.98 -4.50 -25.94
N ALA A 262 20.67 -3.42 -25.22
CA ALA A 262 21.23 -3.14 -23.90
C ALA A 262 20.63 -3.99 -22.78
N ALA A 263 19.30 -4.14 -22.76
CA ALA A 263 18.58 -4.73 -21.64
C ALA A 263 19.09 -6.14 -21.25
N PRO A 264 19.35 -7.08 -22.18
CA PRO A 264 19.88 -8.39 -21.81
C PRO A 264 21.28 -8.33 -21.18
N VAL A 265 22.14 -7.43 -21.66
CA VAL A 265 23.49 -7.24 -21.10
C VAL A 265 23.41 -6.62 -19.70
N LEU A 266 22.55 -5.61 -19.51
CA LEU A 266 22.34 -5.00 -18.19
C LEU A 266 21.80 -6.02 -17.18
N ALA A 267 20.78 -6.78 -17.56
CA ALA A 267 20.25 -7.89 -16.74
C ALA A 267 21.35 -8.88 -16.36
N GLN A 268 22.18 -9.32 -17.32
CA GLN A 268 23.30 -10.22 -17.05
C GLN A 268 24.36 -9.62 -16.11
N LYS A 269 24.70 -8.33 -16.26
CA LYS A 269 25.69 -7.68 -15.41
C LYS A 269 25.16 -7.46 -13.99
N PHE A 270 23.88 -7.10 -13.85
CA PHE A 270 23.21 -6.99 -12.54
C PHE A 270 23.17 -8.35 -11.84
N ASP A 271 22.75 -9.40 -12.54
CA ASP A 271 22.75 -10.79 -12.07
C ASP A 271 24.12 -11.21 -11.53
N ALA A 272 25.16 -11.08 -12.36
CA ALA A 272 26.52 -11.48 -12.00
C ALA A 272 27.07 -10.67 -10.80
N TYR A 273 26.84 -9.36 -10.77
CA TYR A 273 27.28 -8.51 -9.67
C TYR A 273 26.57 -8.85 -8.35
N LEU A 274 25.23 -9.00 -8.40
CA LEU A 274 24.42 -9.31 -7.22
C LEU A 274 24.78 -10.68 -6.66
N HIS A 275 24.98 -11.70 -7.50
CA HIS A 275 25.46 -13.01 -7.05
C HIS A 275 26.84 -12.95 -6.37
N ALA A 276 27.75 -12.12 -6.88
CA ALA A 276 29.09 -11.99 -6.32
C ALA A 276 29.13 -11.16 -5.02
N SER A 277 28.29 -10.12 -4.90
CA SER A 277 28.43 -9.07 -3.88
C SER A 277 27.24 -8.98 -2.92
N GLY A 278 26.11 -9.62 -3.23
CA GLY A 278 24.87 -9.48 -2.48
C GLY A 278 24.46 -8.01 -2.30
N CYS A 279 24.14 -7.62 -1.06
CA CYS A 279 23.73 -6.27 -0.69
C CYS A 279 24.85 -5.43 -0.02
N SER A 280 26.13 -5.69 -0.29
CA SER A 280 27.23 -4.88 0.26
C SER A 280 27.52 -3.59 -0.52
N GLY A 281 27.02 -3.46 -1.75
CA GLY A 281 27.19 -2.29 -2.61
C GLY A 281 26.42 -1.07 -2.14
N LYS A 282 26.80 0.11 -2.64
CA LYS A 282 26.18 1.42 -2.34
C LYS A 282 26.08 2.26 -3.60
N GLY A 283 25.33 3.36 -3.54
CA GLY A 283 25.15 4.28 -4.66
C GLY A 283 24.70 3.54 -5.92
N PRO A 284 25.51 3.53 -7.00
CA PRO A 284 25.14 2.85 -8.25
C PRO A 284 25.18 1.32 -8.13
N ASP A 285 25.88 0.79 -7.13
CA ASP A 285 26.03 -0.63 -6.86
C ASP A 285 25.04 -1.14 -5.78
N ASP A 286 24.10 -0.32 -5.29
CA ASP A 286 23.11 -0.76 -4.28
C ASP A 286 22.22 -1.88 -4.83
N CYS A 287 22.03 -2.95 -4.04
CA CYS A 287 21.33 -4.13 -4.52
C CYS A 287 19.85 -3.87 -4.85
N VAL A 288 19.16 -3.03 -4.09
CA VAL A 288 17.74 -2.75 -4.32
C VAL A 288 17.56 -1.84 -5.52
N LEU A 289 18.45 -0.86 -5.69
CA LEU A 289 18.48 -0.05 -6.92
C LEU A 289 18.66 -0.94 -8.15
N LEU A 290 19.61 -1.88 -8.11
CA LEU A 290 19.86 -2.80 -9.22
C LEU A 290 18.69 -3.76 -9.49
N MET A 291 18.07 -4.31 -8.46
CA MET A 291 16.88 -5.16 -8.61
C MET A 291 15.68 -4.39 -9.19
N TRP A 292 15.44 -3.17 -8.72
CA TRP A 292 14.40 -2.29 -9.29
C TRP A 292 14.66 -1.96 -10.75
N MET A 293 15.91 -1.62 -11.10
CA MET A 293 16.28 -1.36 -12.48
C MET A 293 16.14 -2.62 -13.36
N TRP A 294 16.55 -3.79 -12.85
CA TRP A 294 16.42 -5.06 -13.56
C TRP A 294 14.94 -5.41 -13.80
N ALA A 295 14.08 -5.28 -12.79
CA ALA A 295 12.65 -5.51 -12.92
C ALA A 295 12.00 -4.61 -13.98
N GLY A 296 12.45 -3.35 -14.12
CA GLY A 296 12.00 -2.48 -15.20
C GLY A 296 12.41 -2.96 -16.60
N LEU A 297 13.55 -3.64 -16.73
CA LEU A 297 14.08 -4.09 -18.03
C LEU A 297 13.58 -5.47 -18.45
N ALA A 298 13.49 -6.42 -17.52
CA ALA A 298 13.15 -7.82 -17.76
C ALA A 298 12.43 -8.41 -16.53
N PRO A 299 11.17 -8.01 -16.27
CA PRO A 299 10.45 -8.42 -15.06
C PRO A 299 10.17 -9.93 -15.01
N ASP A 300 10.05 -10.59 -16.16
CA ASP A 300 9.79 -12.03 -16.27
C ASP A 300 11.07 -12.90 -16.28
N ASP A 301 12.26 -12.32 -16.08
CA ASP A 301 13.52 -13.06 -16.00
C ASP A 301 13.54 -13.98 -14.77
N ALA A 302 13.71 -15.28 -14.98
CA ALA A 302 13.76 -16.27 -13.90
C ALA A 302 14.92 -16.01 -12.92
N ARG A 303 16.04 -15.45 -13.39
CA ARG A 303 17.21 -15.12 -12.55
C ARG A 303 16.93 -13.93 -11.64
N LEU A 304 16.09 -12.99 -12.08
CA LEU A 304 15.62 -11.90 -11.23
C LEU A 304 14.76 -12.45 -10.08
N ALA A 305 13.83 -13.36 -10.37
CA ALA A 305 13.01 -14.01 -9.34
C ALA A 305 13.85 -14.81 -8.33
N GLU A 306 14.88 -15.52 -8.80
CA GLU A 306 15.86 -16.18 -7.91
C GLU A 306 16.62 -15.18 -7.03
N THR A 307 17.16 -14.12 -7.65
CA THR A 307 17.94 -13.09 -6.94
C THR A 307 17.10 -12.34 -5.91
N LEU A 308 15.86 -11.96 -6.25
CA LEU A 308 14.94 -11.30 -5.33
C LEU A 308 14.66 -12.18 -4.11
N ARG A 309 14.35 -13.46 -4.28
CA ARG A 309 14.11 -14.40 -3.17
C ARG A 309 15.35 -14.58 -2.29
N TRP A 310 16.52 -14.69 -2.91
CA TRP A 310 17.77 -14.86 -2.18
C TRP A 310 18.16 -13.62 -1.35
N LEU A 311 17.93 -12.41 -1.89
CA LEU A 311 18.29 -11.14 -1.23
C LEU A 311 17.19 -10.55 -0.35
N GLU A 312 15.95 -11.03 -0.45
CA GLU A 312 14.84 -10.59 0.37
C GLU A 312 15.13 -10.57 1.88
N PRO A 313 15.78 -11.60 2.48
CA PRO A 313 16.13 -11.58 3.91
C PRO A 313 17.09 -10.44 4.28
N ALA A 314 17.92 -9.96 3.36
CA ALA A 314 18.82 -8.84 3.59
C ALA A 314 18.10 -7.49 3.49
N VAL A 315 17.04 -7.40 2.68
CA VAL A 315 16.21 -6.19 2.52
C VAL A 315 15.17 -6.06 3.62
N ARG A 316 14.60 -7.18 4.09
CA ARG A 316 13.56 -7.24 5.13
C ARG A 316 12.37 -6.32 4.80
N PRO A 317 11.61 -6.58 3.71
CA PRO A 317 10.52 -5.71 3.26
C PRO A 317 9.45 -5.44 4.33
N THR A 318 9.24 -6.38 5.25
CA THR A 318 8.31 -6.27 6.40
C THR A 318 8.98 -5.90 7.72
N GLY A 319 10.32 -5.80 7.75
CA GLY A 319 11.04 -5.41 8.95
C GLY A 319 10.76 -3.95 9.29
N GLU A 320 10.81 -3.59 10.57
CA GLU A 320 10.68 -2.18 10.95
C GLU A 320 11.86 -1.37 10.39
N PRO A 321 11.63 -0.20 9.76
CA PRO A 321 12.70 0.74 9.44
C PRO A 321 13.41 1.24 10.72
N PRO A 322 14.63 1.80 10.63
CA PRO A 322 15.35 2.29 11.80
C PRO A 322 14.53 3.35 12.57
N PRO A 323 14.82 3.57 13.86
CA PRO A 323 14.13 4.62 14.62
C PRO A 323 14.43 6.01 14.03
N LEU A 324 13.58 6.99 14.34
CA LEU A 324 13.86 8.39 14.02
C LEU A 324 15.17 8.82 14.66
N SER A 325 15.92 9.66 13.95
CA SER A 325 17.21 10.19 14.41
C SER A 325 17.10 11.03 15.69
N LYS A 326 15.95 11.66 15.93
CA LYS A 326 15.56 12.31 17.20
C LYS A 326 14.04 12.16 17.43
N PRO A 327 13.50 12.46 18.63
CA PRO A 327 12.07 12.40 18.90
C PRO A 327 11.22 13.25 17.93
N ALA A 328 10.00 12.80 17.62
CA ALA A 328 9.12 13.42 16.64
C ALA A 328 8.80 14.89 16.99
N GLU A 329 8.73 15.22 18.27
CA GLU A 329 8.44 16.54 18.82
C GLU A 329 9.59 17.54 18.57
N GLU A 330 10.83 17.05 18.47
CA GLU A 330 12.04 17.87 18.30
C GLU A 330 12.28 18.32 16.84
N TYR A 331 11.47 17.83 15.89
CA TYR A 331 11.52 18.29 14.50
C TYR A 331 10.67 19.55 14.26
N GLY A 332 9.81 19.94 15.21
CA GLY A 332 8.93 21.09 15.07
C GLY A 332 7.81 20.89 14.03
N PRO A 333 7.05 21.94 13.71
CA PRO A 333 5.91 21.88 12.78
C PRO A 333 6.27 22.11 11.31
N ALA A 334 7.53 22.47 11.00
CA ALA A 334 7.96 22.76 9.64
C ALA A 334 8.13 21.47 8.81
N PRO A 335 8.02 21.53 7.47
CA PRO A 335 8.44 20.42 6.62
C PRO A 335 9.89 20.07 6.92
N GLN A 336 10.11 18.79 7.17
CA GLN A 336 11.38 18.26 7.64
C GLN A 336 12.59 18.65 6.75
N GLU A 337 13.76 18.78 7.38
CA GLU A 337 15.08 18.71 6.73
C GLU A 337 15.36 17.33 6.08
N ASN A 338 16.20 17.32 5.04
CA ASN A 338 16.52 16.13 4.24
C ASN A 338 17.22 15.01 5.05
N ASN A 339 17.24 13.78 4.51
CA ASN A 339 18.04 12.63 4.98
C ASN A 339 17.63 12.04 6.34
N GLU A 340 16.36 11.64 6.49
CA GLU A 340 15.94 10.85 7.66
C GLU A 340 16.04 9.35 7.36
N PRO A 341 16.99 8.60 7.97
CA PRO A 341 17.26 7.21 7.63
C PRO A 341 16.05 6.28 7.74
N ARG A 342 15.12 6.59 8.67
CA ARG A 342 13.86 5.85 8.82
C ARG A 342 13.05 5.83 7.54
N PHE A 343 12.94 6.97 6.86
CA PHE A 343 12.15 7.09 5.65
C PHE A 343 12.93 6.69 4.40
N ASP A 344 14.24 6.94 4.34
CA ASP A 344 15.08 6.49 3.23
C ASP A 344 15.07 4.95 3.14
N GLU A 345 15.08 4.24 4.27
CA GLU A 345 14.94 2.78 4.30
C GLU A 345 13.52 2.32 3.90
N ALA A 346 12.48 3.08 4.25
CA ALA A 346 11.12 2.76 3.83
C ALA A 346 10.93 2.94 2.31
N ILE A 347 11.54 3.97 1.71
CA ILE A 347 11.57 4.17 0.25
C ILE A 347 12.36 3.03 -0.42
N ARG A 348 13.49 2.63 0.14
CA ARG A 348 14.26 1.46 -0.34
C ARG A 348 13.38 0.20 -0.32
N LYS A 349 12.62 -0.06 0.75
CA LYS A 349 11.67 -1.18 0.81
C LYS A 349 10.56 -1.06 -0.23
N ALA A 350 10.05 0.14 -0.49
CA ALA A 350 9.06 0.38 -1.54
C ALA A 350 9.60 0.01 -2.93
N ALA A 351 10.85 0.39 -3.24
CA ALA A 351 11.52 0.04 -4.49
C ALA A 351 11.73 -1.49 -4.64
N PHE A 352 12.11 -2.17 -3.55
CA PHE A 352 12.19 -3.63 -3.54
C PHE A 352 10.85 -4.29 -3.81
N LEU A 353 9.79 -3.85 -3.10
CA LEU A 353 8.44 -4.40 -3.30
C LEU A 353 7.91 -4.11 -4.69
N ARG A 354 8.21 -2.95 -5.27
CA ARG A 354 7.90 -2.65 -6.66
C ARG A 354 8.53 -3.68 -7.61
N ALA A 355 9.83 -3.95 -7.43
CA ALA A 355 10.56 -4.93 -8.23
C ALA A 355 9.99 -6.36 -8.07
N LYS A 356 9.71 -6.76 -6.82
CA LYS A 356 9.11 -8.07 -6.50
C LYS A 356 7.73 -8.23 -7.14
N LEU A 357 6.87 -7.22 -7.02
CA LEU A 357 5.53 -7.24 -7.59
C LEU A 357 5.56 -7.33 -9.12
N ASP A 358 6.39 -6.52 -9.80
CA ASP A 358 6.55 -6.61 -11.26
C ASP A 358 6.97 -8.04 -11.66
N ALA A 359 7.93 -8.64 -10.95
CA ALA A 359 8.41 -9.98 -11.24
C ALA A 359 7.38 -11.09 -10.95
N VAL A 360 6.63 -10.98 -9.86
CA VAL A 360 5.58 -11.95 -9.49
C VAL A 360 4.38 -11.88 -10.44
N LEU A 361 4.00 -10.68 -10.88
CA LEU A 361 2.84 -10.47 -11.73
C LEU A 361 3.12 -10.83 -13.19
N LEU A 362 4.30 -10.49 -13.70
CA LEU A 362 4.66 -10.72 -15.10
C LEU A 362 5.35 -12.07 -15.35
N GLY A 363 5.97 -12.66 -14.32
CA GLY A 363 6.63 -13.97 -14.39
C GLY A 363 6.16 -14.98 -13.34
N PRO A 364 4.84 -15.22 -13.15
CA PRO A 364 4.33 -16.02 -12.02
C PRO A 364 4.85 -17.47 -12.00
N ALA A 365 5.22 -18.04 -13.15
CA ALA A 365 5.78 -19.39 -13.23
C ALA A 365 7.16 -19.53 -12.57
N ASN A 366 7.86 -18.41 -12.34
CA ASN A 366 9.18 -18.38 -11.69
C ASN A 366 9.08 -18.30 -10.16
N TRP A 367 7.87 -18.23 -9.60
CA TRP A 367 7.62 -18.01 -8.18
C TRP A 367 6.83 -19.16 -7.54
N PRO A 368 6.98 -19.37 -6.22
CA PRO A 368 6.05 -20.18 -5.44
C PRO A 368 4.60 -19.71 -5.60
N ALA A 369 3.64 -20.63 -5.47
CA ALA A 369 2.22 -20.36 -5.69
C ALA A 369 1.66 -19.27 -4.75
N ASP A 370 2.22 -19.15 -3.54
CA ASP A 370 1.85 -18.20 -2.49
C ASP A 370 2.61 -16.86 -2.57
N ALA A 371 3.61 -16.73 -3.46
CA ALA A 371 4.45 -15.53 -3.53
C ALA A 371 3.66 -14.26 -3.87
N ARG A 372 2.55 -14.38 -4.61
CA ARG A 372 1.66 -13.25 -4.92
C ARG A 372 0.96 -12.75 -3.66
N THR A 373 0.28 -13.63 -2.95
CA THR A 373 -0.39 -13.31 -1.68
C THR A 373 0.60 -12.76 -0.67
N GLU A 374 1.80 -13.36 -0.56
CA GLU A 374 2.86 -12.83 0.30
C GLU A 374 3.27 -11.41 -0.10
N SER A 375 3.57 -11.16 -1.37
CA SER A 375 3.98 -9.83 -1.86
C SER A 375 2.90 -8.77 -1.62
N PHE A 376 1.63 -9.17 -1.72
CA PHE A 376 0.48 -8.31 -1.44
C PHE A 376 0.39 -7.97 0.05
N LEU A 377 0.56 -8.95 0.93
CA LEU A 377 0.62 -8.68 2.37
C LEU A 377 1.77 -7.72 2.71
N GLN A 378 2.95 -7.91 2.13
CA GLN A 378 4.10 -7.03 2.34
C GLN A 378 3.83 -5.60 1.86
N LEU A 379 3.18 -5.44 0.71
CA LEU A 379 2.76 -4.14 0.18
C LEU A 379 1.81 -3.42 1.15
N ALA A 380 0.78 -4.12 1.64
CA ALA A 380 -0.20 -3.55 2.55
C ALA A 380 0.42 -3.15 3.89
N GLN A 381 1.33 -3.97 4.43
CA GLN A 381 2.08 -3.67 5.65
C GLN A 381 2.98 -2.43 5.48
N LEU A 382 3.67 -2.30 4.34
CA LEU A 382 4.49 -1.12 4.07
C LEU A 382 3.63 0.14 3.99
N GLN A 383 2.49 0.10 3.30
CA GLN A 383 1.60 1.26 3.22
C GLN A 383 1.00 1.63 4.58
N ALA A 384 0.55 0.65 5.37
CA ALA A 384 0.08 0.89 6.73
C ALA A 384 1.16 1.56 7.60
N TRP A 385 2.43 1.16 7.41
CA TRP A 385 3.55 1.83 8.05
C TRP A 385 3.69 3.29 7.59
N PHE A 386 3.60 3.59 6.29
CA PHE A 386 3.64 4.96 5.78
C PHE A 386 2.51 5.81 6.36
N ASP A 387 1.27 5.30 6.36
CA ASP A 387 0.10 6.01 6.90
C ASP A 387 0.26 6.31 8.41
N ALA A 388 0.89 5.42 9.16
CA ALA A 388 1.11 5.58 10.60
C ALA A 388 2.31 6.48 10.95
N ASN A 389 3.29 6.64 10.05
CA ASN A 389 4.58 7.29 10.35
C ASN A 389 4.84 8.58 9.55
N VAL A 390 4.21 8.76 8.39
CA VAL A 390 4.35 9.96 7.54
C VAL A 390 3.15 10.87 7.73
N ASP A 391 3.25 11.78 8.70
CA ASP A 391 2.25 12.82 8.90
C ASP A 391 2.43 14.02 7.93
N GLN A 392 1.60 15.05 8.10
CA GLN A 392 1.61 16.26 7.25
C GLN A 392 2.98 16.96 7.15
N ARG A 393 3.85 16.83 8.16
CA ARG A 393 5.20 17.43 8.16
C ARG A 393 6.13 16.73 7.17
N TRP A 394 5.93 15.44 6.98
CA TRP A 394 6.80 14.55 6.19
C TRP A 394 6.25 14.29 4.78
N HIS A 395 4.94 14.41 4.62
CA HIS A 395 4.21 14.16 3.38
C HIS A 395 4.84 14.83 2.14
N PRO A 396 5.28 16.11 2.17
CA PRO A 396 5.85 16.75 0.98
C PRO A 396 7.14 16.10 0.46
N LEU A 397 7.86 15.36 1.30
CA LEU A 397 9.16 14.74 0.98
C LEU A 397 9.07 13.23 0.84
N TYR A 398 8.30 12.56 1.70
CA TYR A 398 8.32 11.11 1.84
C TYR A 398 7.03 10.41 1.41
N ALA A 399 6.00 11.15 1.00
CA ALA A 399 4.83 10.53 0.39
C ALA A 399 5.22 9.83 -0.92
N ILE A 400 4.99 8.52 -0.97
CA ILE A 400 5.34 7.68 -2.10
C ILE A 400 4.66 8.17 -3.39
N GLU A 401 3.38 8.56 -3.31
CA GLU A 401 2.54 8.88 -4.47
C GLU A 401 2.96 10.13 -5.26
N HIS A 402 3.77 11.02 -4.67
CA HIS A 402 4.12 12.29 -5.31
C HIS A 402 5.62 12.38 -5.62
N GLN A 403 6.47 12.27 -4.60
CA GLN A 403 7.91 12.46 -4.79
C GLN A 403 8.59 11.21 -5.35
N HIS A 404 8.07 10.03 -5.00
CA HIS A 404 8.67 8.73 -5.29
C HIS A 404 7.81 7.88 -6.22
N ASP A 405 7.08 8.55 -7.11
CA ASP A 405 6.08 7.94 -7.96
C ASP A 405 6.63 6.81 -8.87
N ALA A 406 7.93 6.83 -9.20
CA ALA A 406 8.60 5.75 -9.95
C ALA A 406 8.94 4.52 -9.09
N LEU A 407 9.03 4.70 -7.77
CA LEU A 407 9.28 3.65 -6.79
C LEU A 407 7.98 3.13 -6.16
N ASN A 408 6.83 3.72 -6.52
CA ASN A 408 5.54 3.40 -5.96
C ASN A 408 5.15 1.94 -6.29
N PRO A 409 5.13 1.02 -5.31
CA PRO A 409 4.82 -0.39 -5.57
C PRO A 409 3.37 -0.60 -6.02
N TRP A 410 2.45 0.30 -5.67
CA TRP A 410 1.05 0.24 -6.13
C TRP A 410 0.91 0.35 -7.65
N LYS A 411 1.85 1.02 -8.31
CA LYS A 411 1.83 1.10 -9.78
C LYS A 411 2.15 -0.23 -10.46
N ALA A 412 2.75 -1.21 -9.78
CA ALA A 412 2.92 -2.55 -10.34
C ALA A 412 1.55 -3.23 -10.55
N LEU A 413 0.56 -2.86 -9.73
CA LEU A 413 -0.82 -3.34 -9.87
C LEU A 413 -1.57 -2.58 -10.96
N GLY A 414 -1.13 -1.35 -11.29
CA GLY A 414 -1.68 -0.39 -12.25
C GLY A 414 -3.17 -0.07 -12.07
N GLN A 415 -3.64 0.99 -12.73
CA GLN A 415 -5.08 1.21 -12.86
C GLN A 415 -5.62 0.28 -13.96
N GLY A 416 -6.15 -0.88 -13.56
CA GLY A 416 -6.83 -1.83 -14.46
C GLY A 416 -6.01 -3.03 -14.95
N THR A 417 -4.79 -3.24 -14.45
CA THR A 417 -3.93 -4.39 -14.83
C THR A 417 -4.23 -5.65 -14.04
N ILE A 418 -4.81 -5.54 -12.83
CA ILE A 418 -5.29 -6.68 -12.06
C ILE A 418 -6.81 -6.65 -12.04
N ASP A 419 -7.41 -7.74 -12.52
CA ASP A 419 -8.85 -7.90 -12.53
C ASP A 419 -9.41 -7.89 -11.08
N VAL A 420 -10.52 -7.20 -10.86
CA VAL A 420 -11.12 -7.02 -9.54
C VAL A 420 -11.36 -8.37 -8.82
N PRO A 421 -11.87 -9.44 -9.47
CA PRO A 421 -11.99 -10.76 -8.85
C PRO A 421 -10.67 -11.31 -8.32
N VAL A 422 -9.55 -11.10 -9.01
CA VAL A 422 -8.23 -11.54 -8.55
C VAL A 422 -7.83 -10.79 -7.28
N LEU A 423 -8.00 -9.46 -7.25
CA LEU A 423 -7.75 -8.68 -6.03
C LEU A 423 -8.63 -9.11 -4.86
N LEU A 424 -9.89 -9.47 -5.13
CA LEU A 424 -10.81 -9.96 -4.11
C LEU A 424 -10.42 -11.35 -3.59
N ASP A 425 -9.94 -12.25 -4.45
CA ASP A 425 -9.45 -13.57 -4.04
C ASP A 425 -8.22 -13.44 -3.14
N GLU A 426 -7.33 -12.50 -3.46
CA GLU A 426 -6.15 -12.21 -2.64
C GLU A 426 -6.53 -11.56 -1.29
N LEU A 427 -7.48 -10.63 -1.28
CA LEU A 427 -8.04 -10.06 -0.05
C LEU A 427 -8.69 -11.12 0.85
N ASP A 428 -9.34 -12.11 0.24
CA ASP A 428 -9.96 -13.24 0.95
C ASP A 428 -8.92 -14.25 1.45
N ALA A 429 -7.74 -14.31 0.82
CA ALA A 429 -6.63 -15.17 1.24
C ALA A 429 -5.81 -14.58 2.41
N LEU A 430 -5.99 -13.29 2.72
CA LEU A 430 -5.35 -12.66 3.87
C LEU A 430 -5.80 -13.32 5.20
N PRO A 431 -4.91 -13.45 6.21
CA PRO A 431 -5.27 -13.96 7.52
C PRO A 431 -6.49 -13.24 8.12
N ALA A 432 -7.38 -13.98 8.77
CA ALA A 432 -8.63 -13.43 9.31
C ALA A 432 -8.38 -12.30 10.33
N ASP A 433 -7.29 -12.39 11.09
CA ASP A 433 -6.83 -11.43 12.09
C ASP A 433 -6.08 -10.22 11.53
N THR A 434 -5.93 -10.12 10.21
CA THR A 434 -5.40 -8.90 9.55
C THR A 434 -6.24 -7.69 10.00
N ASP A 435 -5.58 -6.61 10.41
CA ASP A 435 -6.30 -5.41 10.85
C ASP A 435 -6.98 -4.65 9.69
N CYS A 436 -7.88 -3.73 10.04
CA CYS A 436 -8.56 -2.95 9.02
C CYS A 436 -7.73 -1.85 8.39
N ALA A 437 -6.67 -1.37 9.03
CA ALA A 437 -5.78 -0.41 8.40
C ALA A 437 -5.13 -1.04 7.16
N THR A 438 -4.70 -2.30 7.27
CA THR A 438 -4.10 -3.10 6.21
C THR A 438 -5.11 -3.37 5.08
N ARG A 439 -6.39 -3.65 5.39
CA ARG A 439 -7.43 -3.84 4.36
C ARG A 439 -7.88 -2.53 3.70
N GLU A 440 -7.98 -1.43 4.45
CA GLU A 440 -8.44 -0.13 3.94
C GLU A 440 -7.49 0.43 2.87
N VAL A 441 -6.21 0.12 2.98
CA VAL A 441 -5.21 0.40 1.95
C VAL A 441 -5.59 -0.20 0.60
N TRP A 442 -6.03 -1.47 0.55
CA TRP A 442 -6.49 -2.10 -0.69
C TRP A 442 -7.73 -1.43 -1.25
N PHE A 443 -8.64 -0.98 -0.41
CA PHE A 443 -9.84 -0.27 -0.84
C PHE A 443 -9.51 1.12 -1.41
N ARG A 444 -8.53 1.81 -0.83
CA ARG A 444 -8.04 3.11 -1.32
C ARG A 444 -7.44 2.99 -2.72
N HIS A 445 -6.59 1.99 -2.95
CA HIS A 445 -5.89 1.83 -4.23
C HIS A 445 -6.68 1.03 -5.28
N GLY A 446 -7.49 0.05 -4.86
CA GLY A 446 -8.36 -0.75 -5.73
C GLY A 446 -9.68 -0.07 -6.10
N GLY A 447 -10.04 1.00 -5.38
CA GLY A 447 -11.24 1.78 -5.62
C GLY A 447 -12.54 1.15 -5.09
N PRO A 448 -13.68 1.82 -5.34
CA PRO A 448 -14.95 1.46 -4.72
C PRO A 448 -15.48 0.07 -5.14
N ALA A 449 -15.11 -0.41 -6.33
CA ALA A 449 -15.50 -1.74 -6.79
C ALA A 449 -14.87 -2.87 -5.96
N VAL A 450 -13.59 -2.73 -5.56
CA VAL A 450 -12.90 -3.71 -4.72
C VAL A 450 -13.52 -3.72 -3.31
N LYS A 451 -13.77 -2.55 -2.72
CA LYS A 451 -14.43 -2.47 -1.41
C LYS A 451 -15.83 -3.10 -1.43
N ALA A 452 -16.65 -2.74 -2.41
CA ALA A 452 -18.00 -3.25 -2.57
C ALA A 452 -18.03 -4.77 -2.84
N GLY A 453 -17.16 -5.27 -3.71
CA GLY A 453 -17.05 -6.70 -3.99
C GLY A 453 -16.60 -7.51 -2.76
N HIS A 454 -15.66 -6.97 -1.97
CA HIS A 454 -15.19 -7.63 -0.76
C HIS A 454 -16.30 -7.71 0.30
N VAL A 455 -16.99 -6.58 0.56
CA VAL A 455 -18.14 -6.56 1.48
C VAL A 455 -19.19 -7.57 1.04
N LEU A 456 -19.56 -7.60 -0.23
CA LEU A 456 -20.57 -8.53 -0.75
C LEU A 456 -20.17 -10.00 -0.53
N ARG A 457 -18.90 -10.35 -0.73
CA ARG A 457 -18.39 -11.71 -0.46
C ARG A 457 -18.45 -12.07 1.03
N GLN A 458 -18.11 -11.14 1.92
CA GLN A 458 -18.23 -11.34 3.36
C GLN A 458 -19.70 -11.54 3.78
N LEU A 459 -20.62 -10.73 3.24
CA LEU A 459 -22.06 -10.88 3.48
C LEU A 459 -22.57 -12.26 3.02
N ARG A 460 -22.18 -12.72 1.82
CA ARG A 460 -22.56 -14.04 1.30
C ARG A 460 -22.02 -15.21 2.12
N ARG A 461 -20.93 -15.01 2.85
CA ARG A 461 -20.33 -15.99 3.75
C ARG A 461 -20.88 -15.91 5.18
N ASN A 462 -21.85 -15.03 5.45
CA ASN A 462 -22.31 -14.69 6.81
C ASN A 462 -21.16 -14.32 7.76
N ALA A 463 -20.11 -13.69 7.23
CA ALA A 463 -18.97 -13.23 8.01
C ALA A 463 -19.20 -11.82 8.54
N THR A 464 -18.64 -11.52 9.72
CA THR A 464 -18.70 -10.18 10.31
C THR A 464 -17.99 -9.16 9.41
N LEU A 465 -18.63 -8.02 9.15
CA LEU A 465 -18.02 -6.93 8.39
C LEU A 465 -16.95 -6.26 9.25
N VAL A 466 -15.69 -6.63 9.05
CA VAL A 466 -14.58 -6.16 9.89
C VAL A 466 -14.19 -4.71 9.56
N CYS A 467 -14.23 -4.29 8.28
CA CYS A 467 -13.54 -3.07 7.81
C CYS A 467 -14.41 -2.02 7.09
N GLY A 468 -15.56 -1.68 7.68
CA GLY A 468 -16.44 -0.62 7.19
C GLY A 468 -17.32 -1.01 6.00
N GLY A 469 -18.21 -0.09 5.60
CA GLY A 469 -19.19 -0.31 4.53
C GLY A 469 -18.69 0.07 3.13
N PRO A 470 -19.38 -0.39 2.07
CA PRO A 470 -19.08 -0.01 0.69
C PRO A 470 -19.46 1.44 0.41
N ASP A 471 -18.99 1.99 -0.72
CA ASP A 471 -19.46 3.30 -1.19
C ASP A 471 -20.88 3.16 -1.76
N TRP A 472 -21.87 3.34 -0.87
CA TRP A 472 -23.29 3.25 -1.21
C TRP A 472 -23.72 4.29 -2.23
N ALA A 473 -23.13 5.49 -2.22
CA ALA A 473 -23.47 6.55 -3.17
C ALA A 473 -23.00 6.18 -4.58
N TRP A 474 -21.80 5.61 -4.71
CA TRP A 474 -21.29 5.09 -5.97
C TRP A 474 -22.14 3.93 -6.51
N LEU A 475 -22.51 2.97 -5.65
CA LEU A 475 -23.41 1.86 -6.02
C LEU A 475 -24.78 2.38 -6.47
N ALA A 476 -25.39 3.29 -5.70
CA ALA A 476 -26.72 3.83 -5.99
C ALA A 476 -26.76 4.59 -7.32
N LYS A 477 -25.74 5.40 -7.62
CA LYS A 477 -25.61 6.09 -8.92
C LYS A 477 -25.51 5.11 -10.08
N GLY A 478 -24.72 4.03 -9.93
CA GLY A 478 -24.60 2.98 -10.94
C GLY A 478 -24.02 3.46 -12.27
N GLU A 479 -23.25 4.56 -12.29
CA GLU A 479 -22.71 5.20 -13.50
C GLU A 479 -21.65 4.36 -14.23
N THR A 480 -21.09 3.36 -13.56
CA THR A 480 -20.12 2.42 -14.15
C THR A 480 -20.73 1.02 -14.29
N PRO A 481 -20.29 0.20 -15.27
CA PRO A 481 -20.74 -1.18 -15.39
C PRO A 481 -20.49 -2.01 -14.11
N ALA A 482 -19.36 -1.77 -13.43
CA ALA A 482 -19.04 -2.40 -12.16
C ALA A 482 -20.02 -2.01 -11.06
N ALA A 483 -20.35 -0.71 -10.93
CA ALA A 483 -21.33 -0.22 -9.96
C ALA A 483 -22.72 -0.83 -10.20
N ALA A 484 -23.18 -0.83 -11.46
CA ALA A 484 -24.49 -1.39 -11.82
C ALA A 484 -24.55 -2.91 -11.55
N THR A 485 -23.48 -3.64 -11.87
CA THR A 485 -23.39 -5.09 -11.63
C THR A 485 -23.39 -5.39 -10.13
N LEU A 486 -22.51 -4.74 -9.36
CA LEU A 486 -22.44 -4.94 -7.92
C LEU A 486 -23.73 -4.53 -7.22
N ARG A 487 -24.37 -3.43 -7.65
CA ARG A 487 -25.70 -3.03 -7.17
C ARG A 487 -26.72 -4.15 -7.36
N GLY A 488 -26.81 -4.73 -8.57
CA GLY A 488 -27.68 -5.87 -8.83
C GLY A 488 -27.41 -7.03 -7.89
N GLN A 489 -26.14 -7.38 -7.69
CA GLN A 489 -25.74 -8.47 -6.80
C GLN A 489 -26.04 -8.21 -5.32
N PHE A 490 -25.95 -6.95 -4.85
CA PHE A 490 -26.38 -6.58 -3.50
C PHE A 490 -27.90 -6.71 -3.34
N LEU A 491 -28.68 -6.32 -4.35
CA LEU A 491 -30.15 -6.45 -4.34
C LEU A 491 -30.60 -7.92 -4.42
N GLU A 492 -29.91 -8.74 -5.21
CA GLU A 492 -30.13 -10.19 -5.23
C GLU A 492 -29.86 -10.80 -3.86
N ASN A 493 -28.71 -10.44 -3.25
CA ASN A 493 -28.33 -10.92 -1.93
C ASN A 493 -29.33 -10.49 -0.84
N LEU A 494 -29.98 -9.33 -1.00
CA LEU A 494 -31.02 -8.86 -0.09
C LEU A 494 -32.20 -9.84 0.01
N GLY A 495 -32.57 -10.50 -1.08
CA GLY A 495 -33.65 -11.50 -1.10
C GLY A 495 -33.32 -12.79 -0.35
N ASP A 496 -32.03 -13.10 -0.20
CA ASP A 496 -31.54 -14.31 0.49
C ASP A 496 -31.21 -14.06 1.98
N LEU A 497 -31.07 -12.79 2.38
CA LEU A 497 -30.76 -12.41 3.76
C LEU A 497 -32.01 -12.41 4.63
N ARG A 498 -31.90 -12.95 5.85
CA ARG A 498 -32.89 -12.73 6.91
C ARG A 498 -32.83 -11.26 7.36
N ALA A 499 -33.96 -10.72 7.80
CA ALA A 499 -34.01 -9.41 8.45
C ALA A 499 -33.01 -9.40 9.62
N GLY A 500 -32.04 -8.50 9.56
CA GLY A 500 -30.85 -8.53 10.41
C GLY A 500 -29.82 -7.51 9.92
N PHE A 501 -28.65 -7.43 10.56
CA PHE A 501 -27.67 -6.37 10.31
C PHE A 501 -27.25 -6.23 8.84
N ALA A 502 -26.95 -7.36 8.18
CA ALA A 502 -26.56 -7.38 6.78
C ALA A 502 -27.66 -6.86 5.84
N PHE A 503 -28.91 -7.29 6.08
CA PHE A 503 -30.08 -6.84 5.34
C PHE A 503 -30.24 -5.33 5.51
N GLU A 504 -30.20 -4.87 6.75
CA GLU A 504 -30.44 -3.47 7.08
C GLU A 504 -29.34 -2.54 6.62
N GLY A 505 -28.08 -2.98 6.62
CA GLY A 505 -26.97 -2.21 6.05
C GLY A 505 -27.14 -1.97 4.54
N ILE A 506 -27.65 -2.95 3.79
CA ILE A 506 -27.97 -2.77 2.37
C ILE A 506 -29.17 -1.84 2.19
N VAL A 507 -30.23 -1.98 3.00
CA VAL A 507 -31.40 -1.11 2.92
C VAL A 507 -31.02 0.35 3.23
N ASP A 508 -30.31 0.60 4.33
CA ASP A 508 -29.89 1.95 4.72
C ASP A 508 -28.93 2.59 3.74
N GLY A 509 -28.01 1.79 3.17
CA GLY A 509 -27.02 2.28 2.25
C GLY A 509 -27.58 2.48 0.85
N LEU A 510 -28.01 1.39 0.22
CA LEU A 510 -28.38 1.35 -1.19
C LEU A 510 -29.81 1.85 -1.44
N LEU A 511 -30.71 1.65 -0.47
CA LEU A 511 -32.13 1.98 -0.57
C LEU A 511 -32.54 3.18 0.30
N ALA A 512 -31.58 3.98 0.77
CA ALA A 512 -31.80 5.19 1.57
C ALA A 512 -32.81 6.18 0.96
N GLY A 513 -32.90 6.18 -0.38
CA GLY A 513 -33.75 7.06 -1.17
C GLY A 513 -35.17 6.54 -1.46
N CYS A 514 -35.60 5.42 -0.90
CA CYS A 514 -36.91 4.79 -1.16
C CYS A 514 -38.15 5.58 -0.66
N MET A 515 -38.03 6.89 -0.43
CA MET A 515 -39.17 7.76 -0.15
C MET A 515 -39.80 8.29 -1.46
N PRO A 516 -41.13 8.44 -1.52
CA PRO A 516 -41.90 8.65 -2.76
C PRO A 516 -41.48 9.88 -3.59
N ASP A 517 -40.74 10.83 -3.02
CA ASP A 517 -40.38 12.09 -3.68
C ASP A 517 -38.91 12.15 -4.16
N ARG A 518 -38.12 11.08 -4.01
CA ARG A 518 -36.69 11.04 -4.38
C ARG A 518 -36.24 9.83 -5.22
N GLY A 519 -37.19 9.00 -5.68
CA GLY A 519 -36.90 7.68 -6.27
C GLY A 519 -36.09 7.70 -7.56
N THR A 520 -35.15 6.78 -7.67
CA THR A 520 -34.49 6.39 -8.93
C THR A 520 -35.20 5.14 -9.46
N VAL A 521 -35.62 5.13 -10.73
CA VAL A 521 -36.48 4.09 -11.34
C VAL A 521 -35.97 2.66 -11.11
N TRP A 522 -34.64 2.47 -10.97
CA TRP A 522 -34.05 1.15 -10.73
C TRP A 522 -34.35 0.60 -9.33
N ALA A 523 -34.60 1.46 -8.35
CA ALA A 523 -34.79 1.07 -6.95
C ALA A 523 -36.24 0.68 -6.65
N ASP A 524 -37.23 1.13 -7.44
CA ASP A 524 -38.67 0.97 -7.14
C ASP A 524 -39.08 -0.48 -6.80
N PRO A 525 -38.67 -1.52 -7.56
CA PRO A 525 -39.03 -2.90 -7.23
C PRO A 525 -38.41 -3.36 -5.90
N ALA A 526 -37.15 -2.99 -5.65
CA ALA A 526 -36.45 -3.34 -4.43
C ALA A 526 -37.01 -2.59 -3.21
N CYS A 527 -37.36 -1.31 -3.38
CA CYS A 527 -38.07 -0.52 -2.39
C CYS A 527 -39.41 -1.18 -2.04
N ALA A 528 -40.25 -1.49 -3.03
CA ALA A 528 -41.56 -2.10 -2.80
C ALA A 528 -41.48 -3.47 -2.11
N ALA A 529 -40.43 -4.26 -2.41
CA ALA A 529 -40.26 -5.59 -1.84
C ALA A 529 -39.66 -5.59 -0.42
N ASN A 530 -38.76 -4.64 -0.11
CA ASN A 530 -37.92 -4.70 1.09
C ASN A 530 -38.10 -3.54 2.06
N VAL A 531 -38.73 -2.45 1.63
CA VAL A 531 -38.95 -1.24 2.44
C VAL A 531 -40.45 -1.04 2.60
N SER A 532 -41.00 -1.43 3.75
CA SER A 532 -42.35 -1.00 4.10
C SER A 532 -42.36 0.51 4.35
N GLN A 533 -43.44 1.18 3.94
CA GLN A 533 -43.58 2.60 4.26
C GLN A 533 -43.54 2.78 5.78
N PRO A 534 -42.83 3.80 6.31
CA PRO A 534 -42.88 4.10 7.73
C PRO A 534 -44.34 4.28 8.13
N MET A 535 -44.81 3.48 9.10
CA MET A 535 -46.12 3.72 9.68
C MET A 535 -46.06 5.04 10.46
N THR A 536 -46.51 6.11 9.81
CA THR A 536 -46.76 7.39 10.45
C THR A 536 -48.20 7.40 10.94
N VAL A 537 -48.36 7.28 12.26
CA VAL A 537 -49.67 7.41 12.88
C VAL A 537 -49.91 8.88 13.17
N SER A 538 -50.90 9.49 12.49
CA SER A 538 -51.35 10.83 12.83
C SER A 538 -51.92 10.84 14.25
N ALA A 539 -51.83 11.98 14.95
CA ALA A 539 -52.33 12.11 16.32
C ALA A 539 -53.78 11.64 16.50
N ASP A 540 -54.63 11.83 15.48
CA ASP A 540 -56.04 11.41 15.49
C ASP A 540 -56.23 9.88 15.42
N ARG A 541 -55.33 9.14 14.77
CA ARG A 541 -55.35 7.65 14.75
C ARG A 541 -54.60 7.01 15.91
N ARG A 542 -53.85 7.81 16.67
CA ARG A 542 -53.08 7.37 17.84
C ARG A 542 -54.00 6.77 18.90
N HIS A 543 -55.18 7.37 19.09
CA HIS A 543 -56.19 6.88 20.02
C HIS A 543 -56.78 5.55 19.55
N ASP A 544 -57.18 5.42 18.28
CA ASP A 544 -57.83 4.19 17.78
C ASP A 544 -56.89 2.98 17.70
N LEU A 545 -55.65 3.16 17.24
CA LEU A 545 -54.65 2.07 17.15
C LEU A 545 -54.13 1.63 18.52
N LEU A 546 -53.88 2.56 19.45
CA LEU A 546 -53.47 2.21 20.82
C LEU A 546 -54.64 1.65 21.63
N HIS A 547 -55.87 2.13 21.43
CA HIS A 547 -57.04 1.58 22.15
C HIS A 547 -57.53 0.23 21.63
N THR A 548 -57.31 -0.11 20.35
CA THR A 548 -57.56 -1.48 19.87
C THR A 548 -56.44 -2.47 20.25
N ALA A 549 -55.28 -1.98 20.71
CA ALA A 549 -54.12 -2.78 21.11
C ALA A 549 -53.89 -2.89 22.63
N VAL A 550 -54.87 -2.57 23.47
CA VAL A 550 -54.75 -2.55 24.96
C VAL A 550 -54.25 -3.88 25.59
N ALA A 551 -54.27 -4.99 24.85
CA ALA A 551 -53.70 -6.27 25.28
C ALA A 551 -52.22 -6.49 24.91
N ARG A 552 -51.55 -5.51 24.30
CA ARG A 552 -50.25 -5.68 23.60
C ARG A 552 -49.21 -4.57 23.91
N ASP A 553 -49.52 -3.63 24.80
CA ASP A 553 -48.57 -2.62 25.28
C ASP A 553 -47.57 -3.23 26.28
N TRP A 554 -46.28 -2.91 26.13
CA TRP A 554 -45.25 -3.29 27.09
C TRP A 554 -45.21 -2.25 28.22
N PRO A 555 -45.57 -2.61 29.48
CA PRO A 555 -45.52 -1.66 30.58
C PRO A 555 -44.11 -1.13 30.83
N ALA A 556 -44.01 0.17 31.12
CA ALA A 556 -42.76 0.78 31.54
C ALA A 556 -42.25 0.14 32.84
N LEU A 557 -40.97 -0.23 32.85
CA LEU A 557 -40.26 -0.82 33.97
C LEU A 557 -39.39 0.23 34.65
N SER A 558 -39.54 0.40 35.96
CA SER A 558 -38.70 1.30 36.75
C SER A 558 -37.31 0.68 36.93
N LEU A 559 -36.28 1.33 36.40
CA LEU A 559 -34.88 0.94 36.59
C LEU A 559 -34.24 1.69 37.75
N SER A 560 -33.20 1.10 38.34
CA SER A 560 -32.28 1.87 39.18
C SER A 560 -31.58 2.91 38.31
N PRO A 561 -31.49 4.19 38.73
CA PRO A 561 -30.93 5.24 37.89
C PRO A 561 -29.46 4.94 37.56
N PRO A 562 -28.98 5.27 36.34
CA PRO A 562 -27.58 5.11 35.99
C PRO A 562 -26.69 6.04 36.84
N PRO A 563 -25.41 5.67 37.05
CA PRO A 563 -24.45 6.52 37.76
C PRO A 563 -24.32 7.88 37.05
N ARG A 564 -24.61 8.97 37.76
CA ARG A 564 -24.52 10.32 37.21
C ARG A 564 -23.12 10.89 37.42
N HIS A 565 -22.40 11.14 36.34
CA HIS A 565 -21.09 11.78 36.37
C HIS A 565 -21.05 13.00 35.44
N GLY A 566 -20.33 14.04 35.85
CA GLY A 566 -20.13 15.24 35.04
C GLY A 566 -19.05 15.11 33.96
N GLU A 567 -18.10 14.17 34.14
CA GLU A 567 -16.96 13.98 33.23
C GLU A 567 -16.59 12.49 33.09
N ALA A 568 -16.10 12.11 31.91
CA ALA A 568 -15.59 10.79 31.60
C ALA A 568 -14.29 10.51 32.37
N SER A 569 -14.30 9.47 33.22
CA SER A 569 -13.13 9.06 34.01
C SER A 569 -13.15 7.54 34.23
N ALA A 570 -11.99 6.95 34.56
CA ALA A 570 -11.89 5.52 34.85
C ALA A 570 -12.84 5.06 35.99
N ALA A 571 -13.07 5.92 36.99
CA ALA A 571 -14.04 5.64 38.07
C ALA A 571 -15.48 5.64 37.55
N ALA A 572 -15.84 6.62 36.72
CA ALA A 572 -17.17 6.70 36.10
C ALA A 572 -17.45 5.46 35.21
N PHE A 573 -16.47 5.00 34.43
CA PHE A 573 -16.62 3.79 33.61
C PHE A 573 -16.72 2.51 34.45
N ALA A 574 -15.99 2.42 35.55
CA ALA A 574 -16.11 1.28 36.47
C ALA A 574 -17.50 1.20 37.12
N GLU A 575 -18.06 2.33 37.57
CA GLU A 575 -19.41 2.39 38.16
C GLU A 575 -20.50 2.07 37.12
N GLN A 576 -20.39 2.61 35.90
CA GLN A 576 -21.27 2.28 34.79
C GLN A 576 -21.24 0.79 34.44
N THR A 577 -20.04 0.20 34.41
CA THR A 577 -19.84 -1.23 34.15
C THR A 577 -20.55 -2.07 35.21
N ALA A 578 -20.37 -1.73 36.49
CA ALA A 578 -21.04 -2.42 37.58
C ALA A 578 -22.56 -2.30 37.50
N TRP A 579 -23.09 -1.11 37.15
CA TRP A 579 -24.52 -0.89 36.96
C TRP A 579 -25.11 -1.73 35.81
N LEU A 580 -24.45 -1.75 34.65
CA LEU A 580 -24.87 -2.59 33.50
C LEU A 580 -24.84 -4.08 33.84
N GLN A 581 -23.80 -4.54 34.55
CA GLN A 581 -23.70 -5.93 35.01
C GLN A 581 -24.82 -6.26 36.00
N GLN A 582 -25.10 -5.39 36.97
CA GLN A 582 -26.18 -5.56 37.94
C GLN A 582 -27.54 -5.70 37.24
N LEU A 583 -27.79 -4.86 36.23
CA LEU A 583 -29.00 -4.89 35.41
C LEU A 583 -29.16 -6.23 34.68
N ALA A 584 -28.07 -6.80 34.18
CA ALA A 584 -28.09 -8.05 33.43
C ALA A 584 -28.00 -9.31 34.32
N LEU A 585 -27.51 -9.20 35.56
CA LEU A 585 -27.35 -10.33 36.48
C LEU A 585 -28.67 -11.03 36.84
N THR A 586 -29.80 -10.31 36.77
CA THR A 586 -31.13 -10.90 36.96
C THR A 586 -31.58 -11.80 35.79
N HIS A 587 -30.81 -11.83 34.69
CA HIS A 587 -31.06 -12.55 33.45
C HIS A 587 -29.93 -13.54 33.09
N GLY A 588 -29.13 -13.93 34.08
CA GLY A 588 -28.12 -14.97 33.91
C GLY A 588 -26.70 -14.48 33.54
N PRO A 589 -25.73 -15.40 33.51
CA PRO A 589 -24.30 -15.07 33.38
C PRO A 589 -23.89 -14.63 31.98
N GLU A 590 -24.56 -15.09 30.91
CA GLU A 590 -24.26 -14.66 29.54
C GLU A 590 -24.68 -13.20 29.33
N ALA A 591 -25.89 -12.81 29.76
CA ALA A 591 -26.34 -11.43 29.77
C ALA A 591 -25.35 -10.51 30.50
N ALA A 592 -24.86 -10.89 31.69
CA ALA A 592 -23.85 -10.13 32.43
C ALA A 592 -22.51 -10.00 31.67
N THR A 593 -22.10 -11.05 30.95
CA THR A 593 -20.89 -11.03 30.11
C THR A 593 -21.04 -10.06 28.94
N ARG A 594 -22.20 -10.06 28.28
CA ARG A 594 -22.49 -9.13 27.18
C ARG A 594 -22.65 -7.69 27.67
N ALA A 595 -23.25 -7.48 28.84
CA ALA A 595 -23.29 -6.18 29.51
C ALA A 595 -21.89 -5.60 29.74
N ALA A 596 -20.94 -6.45 30.17
CA ALA A 596 -19.54 -6.04 30.36
C ALA A 596 -18.87 -5.62 29.04
N ARG A 597 -19.18 -6.30 27.92
CA ARG A 597 -18.67 -5.92 26.60
C ARG A 597 -19.23 -4.59 26.12
N LEU A 598 -20.54 -4.37 26.32
CA LEU A 598 -21.17 -3.08 26.04
C LEU A 598 -20.50 -1.96 26.86
N ALA A 599 -20.28 -2.19 28.15
CA ALA A 599 -19.61 -1.22 29.02
C ALA A 599 -18.19 -0.88 28.54
N ALA A 600 -17.39 -1.89 28.19
CA ALA A 600 -16.05 -1.69 27.65
C ALA A 600 -16.06 -0.92 26.31
N ALA A 601 -17.05 -1.16 25.46
CA ALA A 601 -17.20 -0.43 24.21
C ALA A 601 -17.56 1.05 24.45
N LEU A 602 -18.40 1.35 25.44
CA LEU A 602 -18.71 2.72 25.84
C LEU A 602 -17.48 3.43 26.45
N GLU A 603 -16.70 2.74 27.28
CA GLU A 603 -15.45 3.25 27.86
C GLU A 603 -14.41 3.62 26.81
N LEU A 604 -14.15 2.72 25.85
CA LEU A 604 -13.22 2.95 24.74
C LEU A 604 -13.54 4.24 23.97
N ARG A 605 -14.82 4.65 23.98
CA ARG A 605 -15.37 5.81 23.27
C ARG A 605 -15.57 7.02 24.17
N GLY A 606 -15.21 6.94 25.45
CA GLY A 606 -15.40 8.04 26.40
C GLY A 606 -16.87 8.35 26.72
N SER A 607 -17.79 7.41 26.54
CA SER A 607 -19.25 7.66 26.57
C SER A 607 -19.92 7.21 27.87
N LEU A 608 -20.68 8.13 28.49
CA LEU A 608 -21.41 7.87 29.72
C LEU A 608 -22.92 7.76 29.48
N ILE A 609 -23.56 6.83 30.19
CA ILE A 609 -25.03 6.71 30.26
C ILE A 609 -25.52 7.76 31.26
N HIS A 610 -26.36 8.69 30.81
CA HIS A 610 -26.91 9.75 31.66
C HIS A 610 -28.38 9.53 32.03
N ASP A 611 -29.11 8.77 31.21
CA ASP A 611 -30.48 8.35 31.49
C ASP A 611 -30.76 6.95 30.94
N ALA A 612 -31.77 6.28 31.49
CA ALA A 612 -32.21 4.97 31.03
C ALA A 612 -33.71 4.75 31.26
N ALA A 613 -34.38 4.18 30.28
CA ALA A 613 -35.79 3.78 30.35
C ALA A 613 -35.94 2.32 29.90
N ALA A 614 -36.91 1.61 30.47
CA ALA A 614 -37.17 0.22 30.10
C ALA A 614 -38.66 -0.08 29.96
N TRP A 615 -38.96 -1.09 29.14
CA TRP A 615 -40.30 -1.62 28.90
C TRP A 615 -40.24 -3.14 29.00
N LEU A 616 -41.15 -3.74 29.74
CA LEU A 616 -41.21 -5.18 29.96
C LEU A 616 -42.31 -5.79 29.09
N SER A 617 -42.00 -6.87 28.38
CA SER A 617 -43.00 -7.63 27.64
C SER A 617 -44.11 -8.14 28.55
N PRO A 618 -45.36 -8.30 28.07
CA PRO A 618 -46.46 -8.85 28.86
C PRO A 618 -46.17 -10.25 29.43
N SER A 619 -45.30 -11.01 28.78
CA SER A 619 -44.83 -12.32 29.25
C SER A 619 -43.87 -12.24 30.46
N GLY A 620 -43.25 -11.08 30.69
CA GLY A 620 -42.19 -10.88 31.67
C GLY A 620 -40.83 -11.46 31.27
N ILE A 621 -40.70 -12.05 30.07
CA ILE A 621 -39.49 -12.77 29.64
C ILE A 621 -38.48 -11.82 29.00
N GLN A 622 -38.97 -10.82 28.27
CA GLN A 622 -38.14 -9.86 27.54
C GLN A 622 -38.38 -8.43 28.01
N SER A 623 -37.35 -7.59 27.93
CA SER A 623 -37.43 -6.14 28.10
C SER A 623 -36.62 -5.40 27.05
N VAL A 624 -37.16 -4.26 26.60
CA VAL A 624 -36.42 -3.29 25.80
C VAL A 624 -35.93 -2.20 26.73
N ILE A 625 -34.66 -1.83 26.61
CA ILE A 625 -34.03 -0.80 27.43
C ILE A 625 -33.41 0.24 26.49
N GLU A 626 -33.83 1.49 26.66
CA GLU A 626 -33.20 2.65 26.05
C GLU A 626 -32.16 3.23 27.00
N LEU A 627 -30.91 3.31 26.55
CA LEU A 627 -29.82 3.97 27.26
C LEU A 627 -29.50 5.29 26.54
N GLN A 628 -29.65 6.42 27.23
CA GLN A 628 -29.28 7.71 26.67
C GLN A 628 -27.84 8.05 27.03
N LEU A 629 -27.05 8.42 26.01
CA LEU A 629 -25.62 8.70 26.11
C LEU A 629 -25.35 10.21 26.14
N SER A 630 -24.30 10.63 26.83
CA SER A 630 -23.86 12.03 26.88
C SER A 630 -23.68 12.63 25.47
N PRO A 631 -24.13 13.88 25.21
CA PRO A 631 -24.04 14.53 23.89
C PRO A 631 -22.58 14.72 23.42
N HIS A 632 -22.39 14.83 22.08
CA HIS A 632 -21.10 14.92 21.35
C HIS A 632 -20.44 13.59 20.96
N PHE A 633 -21.24 12.60 20.59
CA PHE A 633 -20.77 11.27 20.27
C PHE A 633 -20.38 11.08 18.79
N ALA A 634 -19.27 10.36 18.55
CA ALA A 634 -18.93 9.79 17.25
C ALA A 634 -19.33 8.30 17.25
N GLY A 635 -20.46 8.00 16.60
CA GLY A 635 -21.12 6.70 16.37
C GLY A 635 -20.54 5.40 16.97
N LEU A 636 -21.32 4.58 17.72
CA LEU A 636 -20.92 3.32 18.40
C LEU A 636 -20.63 2.24 17.36
N ALA A 637 -19.70 1.32 17.63
CA ALA A 637 -19.54 0.09 16.84
C ALA A 637 -19.33 -1.06 17.82
N VAL A 638 -20.39 -1.79 18.13
CA VAL A 638 -20.36 -3.02 18.95
C VAL A 638 -20.74 -4.16 18.03
N ASP A 639 -19.91 -5.20 17.95
CA ASP A 639 -20.15 -6.37 17.08
C ASP A 639 -20.39 -6.00 15.58
N GLY A 640 -19.80 -4.89 15.11
CA GLY A 640 -19.96 -4.38 13.73
C GLY A 640 -21.06 -3.33 13.56
N VAL A 641 -21.81 -3.00 14.62
CA VAL A 641 -23.01 -2.13 14.57
C VAL A 641 -22.68 -0.64 14.68
N GLY A 642 -22.67 0.10 13.57
CA GLY A 642 -22.58 1.57 13.56
C GLY A 642 -23.80 2.27 14.16
N LEU A 643 -23.82 2.59 15.47
CA LEU A 643 -24.88 3.39 16.10
C LEU A 643 -24.56 4.88 15.99
N GLN A 644 -25.13 5.62 15.04
CA GLN A 644 -24.89 7.07 14.93
C GLN A 644 -25.70 7.94 15.93
N SER A 645 -26.31 7.33 16.94
CA SER A 645 -27.31 7.95 17.82
C SER A 645 -26.78 8.32 19.20
N SER A 646 -27.42 9.31 19.84
CA SER A 646 -27.29 9.64 21.27
C SER A 646 -27.96 8.62 22.20
N ARG A 647 -28.45 7.50 21.64
CA ARG A 647 -29.08 6.40 22.36
C ARG A 647 -28.46 5.06 22.00
N VAL A 648 -28.56 4.09 22.89
CA VAL A 648 -28.35 2.65 22.63
C VAL A 648 -29.62 1.92 23.03
N LEU A 649 -30.18 1.13 22.12
CA LEU A 649 -31.26 0.22 22.45
C LEU A 649 -30.66 -1.14 22.83
N VAL A 650 -31.22 -1.75 23.87
CA VAL A 650 -30.83 -3.06 24.37
C VAL A 650 -32.08 -3.93 24.49
N LEU A 651 -32.02 -5.13 23.94
CA LEU A 651 -33.02 -6.17 24.15
C LEU A 651 -32.45 -7.17 25.17
N LEU A 652 -33.12 -7.27 26.31
CA LEU A 652 -32.75 -8.17 27.40
C LEU A 652 -33.80 -9.28 27.47
N ASP A 653 -33.39 -10.52 27.25
CA ASP A 653 -34.25 -11.70 27.37
C ASP A 653 -33.85 -12.55 28.58
N ALA A 654 -34.35 -13.79 28.68
CA ALA A 654 -34.14 -14.63 29.86
C ALA A 654 -32.67 -15.00 30.10
N ASP A 655 -31.85 -15.06 29.05
CA ASP A 655 -30.48 -15.58 29.10
C ASP A 655 -29.43 -14.65 28.46
N SER A 656 -29.86 -13.64 27.69
CA SER A 656 -28.99 -12.83 26.84
C SER A 656 -29.32 -11.34 26.89
N LEU A 657 -28.28 -10.55 26.64
CA LEU A 657 -28.36 -9.11 26.40
C LEU A 657 -27.88 -8.83 24.98
N ARG A 658 -28.74 -8.26 24.15
CA ARG A 658 -28.43 -7.91 22.76
C ARG A 658 -28.50 -6.40 22.58
N THR A 659 -27.47 -5.81 21.98
CA THR A 659 -27.54 -4.43 21.51
C THR A 659 -28.34 -4.37 20.22
N VAL A 660 -29.30 -3.48 20.14
CA VAL A 660 -30.14 -3.28 18.95
C VAL A 660 -29.61 -2.10 18.15
N SER A 661 -29.20 -2.38 16.92
CA SER A 661 -28.85 -1.37 15.93
C SER A 661 -30.06 -0.52 15.55
N VAL A 662 -29.94 0.80 15.60
CA VAL A 662 -30.97 1.73 15.08
C VAL A 662 -30.46 2.31 13.76
N PRO A 663 -31.02 1.89 12.61
CA PRO A 663 -30.63 2.40 11.29
C PRO A 663 -30.82 3.93 11.16
N ALA A 664 -29.95 4.60 10.40
CA ALA A 664 -29.90 6.07 10.32
C ALA A 664 -31.19 6.71 9.78
N ARG A 665 -31.99 5.93 9.04
CA ARG A 665 -33.31 6.35 8.55
C ARG A 665 -34.35 6.52 9.67
N PHE A 666 -34.12 5.94 10.86
CA PHE A 666 -34.89 6.22 12.07
C PHE A 666 -34.35 7.44 12.84
N SER A 667 -33.12 7.89 12.53
CA SER A 667 -32.41 8.97 13.20
C SER A 667 -32.76 10.38 12.73
N TYR A 668 -32.96 10.64 11.43
CA TYR A 668 -33.17 12.02 10.96
C TYR A 668 -34.63 12.29 10.54
N PRO A 669 -35.29 13.37 11.01
CA PRO A 669 -34.80 14.48 11.89
C PRO A 669 -35.12 14.30 13.39
N GLN A 670 -35.06 13.08 13.94
CA GLN A 670 -35.81 12.71 15.15
C GLN A 670 -34.98 12.03 16.27
N ASP A 671 -33.69 11.76 16.05
CA ASP A 671 -32.88 10.95 16.98
C ASP A 671 -32.56 11.63 18.31
N ASP A 672 -32.85 12.93 18.49
CA ASP A 672 -32.64 13.54 19.81
C ASP A 672 -33.81 13.30 20.79
N GLY A 673 -34.92 12.65 20.38
CA GLY A 673 -36.06 12.35 21.27
C GLY A 673 -35.93 11.00 22.01
N GLY A 674 -36.89 10.60 22.84
CA GLY A 674 -36.90 9.29 23.52
C GLY A 674 -37.81 8.26 22.85
N LEU A 675 -37.80 7.01 23.33
CA LEU A 675 -38.87 6.07 23.02
C LEU A 675 -40.18 6.52 23.70
N ALA A 676 -41.25 6.61 22.92
CA ALA A 676 -42.59 6.96 23.40
C ALA A 676 -43.34 5.76 23.97
N ALA A 677 -43.15 4.59 23.37
CA ALA A 677 -43.83 3.35 23.73
C ALA A 677 -43.09 2.15 23.13
N VAL A 678 -43.36 0.98 23.69
CA VAL A 678 -43.00 -0.34 23.14
C VAL A 678 -44.24 -1.21 23.13
N THR A 679 -44.48 -1.91 22.04
CA THR A 679 -45.68 -2.74 21.82
C THR A 679 -45.31 -4.09 21.21
N ASP A 680 -46.30 -4.98 21.08
CA ASP A 680 -46.29 -6.20 20.25
C ASP A 680 -47.62 -6.29 19.48
N ILE A 681 -47.82 -5.39 18.51
CA ILE A 681 -49.10 -5.08 17.86
C ILE A 681 -49.64 -6.27 17.09
N ASP A 682 -48.78 -7.06 16.46
CA ASP A 682 -49.19 -8.26 15.72
C ASP A 682 -49.13 -9.54 16.55
N GLY A 683 -48.48 -9.52 17.72
CA GLY A 683 -48.49 -10.60 18.70
C GLY A 683 -47.48 -11.69 18.37
N ASP A 684 -46.45 -11.36 17.58
CA ASP A 684 -45.39 -12.28 17.19
C ASP A 684 -44.23 -12.32 18.20
N GLY A 685 -44.29 -11.46 19.22
CA GLY A 685 -43.33 -11.40 20.32
C GLY A 685 -42.11 -10.54 20.02
N TRP A 686 -42.03 -9.88 18.85
CA TRP A 686 -40.99 -8.90 18.55
C TRP A 686 -41.44 -7.51 19.00
N PRO A 687 -40.60 -6.74 19.71
CA PRO A 687 -41.03 -5.43 20.18
C PRO A 687 -41.09 -4.42 19.04
N GLU A 688 -42.24 -3.78 18.86
CA GLU A 688 -42.29 -2.54 18.09
C GLU A 688 -41.99 -1.34 18.98
N VAL A 689 -40.96 -0.59 18.60
CA VAL A 689 -40.50 0.60 19.30
C VAL A 689 -41.00 1.85 18.58
N TRP A 690 -41.62 2.74 19.37
CA TRP A 690 -42.20 3.98 18.89
C TRP A 690 -41.28 5.14 19.24
N LEU A 691 -40.73 5.80 18.23
CA LEU A 691 -39.77 6.89 18.36
C LEU A 691 -40.50 8.24 18.36
N ALA A 692 -40.24 9.07 19.37
CA ALA A 692 -40.72 10.45 19.43
C ALA A 692 -39.66 11.45 18.92
N PRO A 693 -40.07 12.52 18.20
CA PRO A 693 -39.17 13.64 17.88
C PRO A 693 -38.73 14.42 19.12
N SER A 694 -37.46 14.86 19.16
CA SER A 694 -36.95 15.87 20.12
C SER A 694 -37.55 17.25 19.94
N HIS A 695 -37.73 17.65 18.68
CA HIS A 695 -38.20 18.97 18.29
C HIS A 695 -39.43 18.82 17.41
N ALA A 696 -40.60 18.79 18.04
CA ALA A 696 -41.88 18.64 17.34
C ALA A 696 -42.19 19.76 16.31
N CYS A 697 -41.37 20.83 16.25
CA CYS A 697 -41.62 22.03 15.45
C CYS A 697 -40.46 22.47 14.52
N ALA A 698 -39.47 21.62 14.19
CA ALA A 698 -38.27 22.05 13.43
C ALA A 698 -38.44 22.10 11.90
N ASP A 699 -39.66 22.06 11.36
CA ASP A 699 -39.89 22.26 9.92
C ASP A 699 -40.12 23.75 9.61
N PRO A 700 -39.17 24.44 8.95
CA PRO A 700 -39.30 25.86 8.63
C PRO A 700 -40.39 26.17 7.60
N THR A 701 -40.97 25.14 6.96
CA THR A 701 -42.04 25.30 5.97
C THR A 701 -43.45 25.20 6.55
N ARG A 702 -43.58 24.91 7.85
CA ARG A 702 -44.87 24.72 8.52
C ARG A 702 -45.54 26.06 8.88
N PRO A 703 -46.84 26.26 8.60
CA PRO A 703 -47.54 27.48 8.97
C PRO A 703 -47.64 27.65 10.50
N SER A 704 -47.43 28.88 10.98
CA SER A 704 -47.51 29.24 12.39
C SER A 704 -48.90 28.98 12.99
N GLY A 705 -48.98 28.14 14.03
CA GLY A 705 -50.21 27.92 14.82
C GLY A 705 -50.71 26.48 14.92
N GLN A 706 -50.04 25.49 14.31
CA GLN A 706 -50.35 24.07 14.52
C GLN A 706 -49.83 23.55 15.87
N ASP A 707 -50.66 22.79 16.58
CA ASP A 707 -50.33 22.16 17.86
C ASP A 707 -49.21 21.11 17.67
N CYS A 708 -48.04 21.39 18.25
CA CYS A 708 -46.87 20.54 18.15
C CYS A 708 -46.99 19.21 18.95
N THR A 709 -48.05 19.00 19.72
CA THR A 709 -48.31 17.71 20.39
C THR A 709 -48.67 16.57 19.41
N THR A 710 -48.89 16.89 18.13
CA THR A 710 -49.36 15.97 17.09
C THR A 710 -48.29 15.41 16.15
N ALA A 711 -47.00 15.60 16.48
CA ALA A 711 -45.93 15.12 15.62
C ALA A 711 -46.04 13.60 15.39
N PRO A 712 -45.96 13.13 14.13
CA PRO A 712 -46.16 11.72 13.81
C PRO A 712 -45.05 10.90 14.49
N LEU A 713 -45.45 9.91 15.28
CA LEU A 713 -44.53 8.90 15.76
C LEU A 713 -44.06 8.05 14.59
N ARG A 714 -42.78 7.66 14.60
CA ARG A 714 -42.27 6.61 13.74
C ARG A 714 -42.20 5.33 14.55
N MET A 715 -42.55 4.23 13.92
CA MET A 715 -42.48 2.92 14.52
C MET A 715 -41.58 2.02 13.68
N GLY A 716 -40.74 1.26 14.36
CA GLY A 716 -40.00 0.13 13.81
C GLY A 716 -40.16 -1.09 14.71
N GLU A 717 -39.79 -2.24 14.18
CA GLU A 717 -39.88 -3.53 14.86
C GLU A 717 -38.46 -4.08 15.07
N VAL A 718 -38.13 -4.46 16.30
CA VAL A 718 -36.82 -5.04 16.60
C VAL A 718 -36.79 -6.48 16.13
N ARG A 719 -35.95 -6.78 15.14
CA ARG A 719 -35.70 -8.14 14.66
C ARG A 719 -34.24 -8.50 14.88
N ASP A 720 -34.04 -9.57 15.64
CA ASP A 720 -32.73 -10.01 16.10
C ASP A 720 -31.94 -8.91 16.83
N GLU A 721 -31.01 -8.25 16.13
CA GLU A 721 -30.10 -7.23 16.67
C GLU A 721 -30.26 -5.87 15.96
N VAL A 722 -31.36 -5.65 15.22
CA VAL A 722 -31.59 -4.40 14.48
C VAL A 722 -33.06 -3.98 14.46
N LEU A 723 -33.29 -2.67 14.44
CA LEU A 723 -34.59 -2.07 14.22
C LEU A 723 -34.93 -2.04 12.72
N SER A 724 -35.92 -2.82 12.31
CA SER A 724 -36.45 -2.86 10.94
C SER A 724 -37.71 -2.01 10.81
N TYR A 725 -38.14 -1.70 9.59
CA TYR A 725 -39.53 -1.27 9.39
C TYR A 725 -40.48 -2.40 9.78
N TYR A 726 -41.59 -2.03 10.41
CA TYR A 726 -42.64 -2.98 10.74
C TYR A 726 -43.28 -3.56 9.49
N LYS A 727 -43.57 -4.86 9.57
CA LYS A 727 -44.32 -5.57 8.55
C LYS A 727 -45.26 -6.55 9.25
N ASP A 728 -46.55 -6.25 9.19
CA ASP A 728 -47.60 -7.12 9.73
C ASP A 728 -47.55 -8.48 9.02
N HIS A 729 -47.11 -9.51 9.74
CA HIS A 729 -46.98 -10.87 9.21
C HIS A 729 -48.26 -11.69 9.35
N ARG A 730 -49.33 -11.11 9.91
CA ARG A 730 -50.60 -11.82 10.00
C ARG A 730 -51.09 -12.10 8.57
N PRO A 731 -51.46 -13.36 8.26
CA PRO A 731 -52.04 -13.66 6.95
C PRO A 731 -53.23 -12.74 6.73
N ALA A 732 -53.26 -12.04 5.60
CA ALA A 732 -54.32 -11.10 5.27
C ALA A 732 -55.66 -11.78 5.55
N GLN A 733 -56.40 -11.25 6.53
CA GLN A 733 -57.69 -11.82 6.88
C GLN A 733 -58.54 -11.79 5.62
N THR A 734 -58.84 -12.97 5.09
CA THR A 734 -59.74 -13.12 3.94
C THR A 734 -61.00 -12.32 4.29
N PRO A 735 -61.36 -11.29 3.51
CA PRO A 735 -62.46 -10.43 3.88
C PRO A 735 -63.69 -11.32 4.11
N PRO A 736 -64.41 -11.15 5.23
CA PRO A 736 -65.58 -11.97 5.50
C PRO A 736 -66.52 -11.80 4.31
N HIS A 737 -66.83 -12.91 3.64
CA HIS A 737 -67.80 -12.94 2.56
C HIS A 737 -69.06 -12.21 3.04
N ALA A 738 -69.39 -11.10 2.38
CA ALA A 738 -70.60 -10.36 2.64
C ALA A 738 -71.78 -11.34 2.57
N ALA A 739 -72.39 -11.62 3.72
CA ALA A 739 -73.65 -12.34 3.76
C ALA A 739 -74.67 -11.48 2.99
N GLY A 740 -75.13 -12.00 1.86
CA GLY A 740 -76.18 -11.36 1.05
C GLY A 740 -77.48 -11.24 1.85
N PRO A 741 -78.32 -10.23 1.53
CA PRO A 741 -79.56 -10.03 2.24
C PRO A 741 -80.57 -11.13 1.87
N HIS A 742 -81.14 -11.77 2.88
CA HIS A 742 -82.38 -12.56 2.78
C HIS A 742 -83.49 -11.86 3.54
#